data_AF-A0A960JGB8-F1
#
_entry.id   AF-A0A960JGB8-F1
#
_cell.length_a   1.000
_cell.length_b   1.000
_cell.length_c   1.000
_cell.angle_alpha   90.00
_cell.angle_beta   90.00
_cell.angle_gamma   90.00
#
_symmetry.space_group_name_H-M   'P 1'
#
loop_
_entity.id
_entity.type
_entity.pdbx_description
1 polymer ?
#
loop_
_entity_poly.entity_id
_entity_poly.type
_entity_poly.pdbx_seq_one_letter_code
_entity_poly.pdbx_strand_id
1 'polypeptide(L)'
;MKNRDSVVLAVLLLIGLAYSNSVFTQSQQVGSIGGVVEDRDQKDGGRTLGISLTSDKLFNDVTIKLTEKLNNAVEAVRLPEGCAITKDKDKLKFNNCPPTFDFNTGLRFPKSSIDELDKIVRKPMEISVDSTKVKIPVRKVPPVVLTKPSDAAEIPEIIRTGFDFSISPKEGFTDGDWEGSIIDEDGATRKMFVPDEADPRNPFLEYSKDPEKTFEALKTKGLGEFEDPYGADLPYGELSGGGDSFELDQKFDFEVPDKTKEIWLRYTDPYGQVLVDGKVDAVLIQDTNPNSLTTRPRLTDCSKKIFLGDKLCICGFFPDSYVRNSLLLDGKPLGPPLAGSTESIIVLPKGLTIGKHVISWNIPTLDGLEKYVGVSWKLPSAEEKVEFVVLGVEASIDQNKLFTGQGTVLRLKITGTEEKLPIEFENKTPGIIDLEGGTKQVISTSGGVQNTVERKVKGTKRGTFDIKYKLDVPPCPCNPVETQRSITAEVIEVADKLKEKPPVKPLAPTIDNPAETDACEEIRGTCREIGRKIEAIILRRNKEIEECEKRPEADRQNCIANARMRWDPIIKDGEQKFDECVKRFKSCRLREVALRSGGNSAIRREFDKLSANCDSIEDECQLLVVRKKKLKRVLAKKKAKCLKNVRTKAGADNCVKNLNGIYRPKIDEVQKRLDECRKRLDDCRKGIKKDE
;
A
#
# COMPACT_ATOMS: atom_id res chain seq x y z
N MET A 1 -34.12 4.46 -53.85
CA MET A 1 -33.22 3.30 -53.66
C MET A 1 -31.78 3.72 -53.92
N LYS A 2 -30.86 3.30 -53.05
CA LYS A 2 -29.39 3.48 -53.01
C LYS A 2 -28.83 4.63 -52.15
N ASN A 3 -28.51 4.24 -50.91
CA ASN A 3 -27.32 4.52 -50.12
C ASN A 3 -26.72 5.93 -50.18
N ARG A 4 -27.08 6.77 -49.20
CA ARG A 4 -26.25 7.90 -48.75
C ARG A 4 -26.09 8.06 -47.23
N ASP A 5 -26.59 7.11 -46.42
CA ASP A 5 -26.63 7.28 -44.96
C ASP A 5 -25.53 6.56 -44.16
N SER A 6 -24.58 5.86 -44.80
CA SER A 6 -23.56 5.08 -44.08
C SER A 6 -22.21 5.78 -43.85
N VAL A 7 -22.01 7.02 -44.33
CA VAL A 7 -20.72 7.73 -44.16
C VAL A 7 -20.73 8.71 -42.98
N VAL A 8 -21.91 9.18 -42.55
CA VAL A 8 -22.00 10.13 -41.42
C VAL A 8 -21.91 9.42 -40.06
N LEU A 9 -22.30 8.14 -39.99
CA LEU A 9 -22.22 7.36 -38.75
C LEU A 9 -20.79 6.90 -38.40
N ALA A 10 -19.89 6.78 -39.39
CA ALA A 10 -18.49 6.37 -39.15
C ALA A 10 -17.59 7.54 -38.67
N VAL A 11 -17.97 8.79 -38.94
CA VAL A 11 -17.21 9.98 -38.51
C VAL A 11 -17.63 10.44 -37.11
N LEU A 12 -18.88 10.16 -36.69
CA LEU A 12 -19.35 10.49 -35.33
C LEU A 12 -18.93 9.48 -34.26
N LEU A 13 -18.59 8.24 -34.65
CA LEU A 13 -18.06 7.22 -33.72
C LEU A 13 -16.55 7.38 -33.42
N LEU A 14 -15.84 8.24 -34.15
CA LEU A 14 -14.42 8.55 -33.93
C LEU A 14 -14.18 9.81 -33.07
N ILE A 15 -15.21 10.59 -32.75
CA ILE A 15 -15.09 11.82 -31.94
C ILE A 15 -15.57 11.60 -30.48
N GLY A 16 -16.28 10.51 -30.21
CA GLY A 16 -16.87 10.21 -28.89
C GLY A 16 -15.98 9.49 -27.87
N LEU A 17 -14.71 9.18 -28.19
CA LEU A 17 -13.78 8.46 -27.30
C LEU A 17 -12.58 9.32 -26.83
N ALA A 18 -12.67 10.65 -26.93
CA ALA A 18 -11.54 11.55 -26.70
C ALA A 18 -11.73 12.51 -25.52
N TYR A 19 -12.42 12.13 -24.44
CA TYR A 19 -12.55 13.00 -23.25
C TYR A 19 -12.68 12.21 -21.93
N SER A 20 -11.57 11.58 -21.53
CA SER A 20 -11.18 11.31 -20.14
C SER A 20 -9.80 10.66 -20.17
N ASN A 21 -8.80 11.50 -20.45
CA ASN A 21 -7.37 11.29 -20.23
C ASN A 21 -6.73 12.63 -20.57
N SER A 22 -5.85 13.13 -19.70
CA SER A 22 -4.89 14.19 -20.00
C SER A 22 -3.92 13.70 -21.09
N VAL A 23 -4.41 13.57 -22.32
CA VAL A 23 -3.60 13.11 -23.45
C VAL A 23 -2.62 14.22 -23.84
N PHE A 24 -1.36 13.95 -23.51
CA PHE A 24 -0.16 14.50 -24.11
C PHE A 24 -0.37 14.74 -25.61
N THR A 25 -0.40 16.01 -26.02
CA THR A 25 -0.21 16.39 -27.42
C THR A 25 1.28 16.22 -27.77
N GLN A 26 1.70 14.96 -27.93
CA GLN A 26 3.00 14.59 -28.48
C GLN A 26 3.05 15.04 -29.94
N SER A 27 3.98 15.92 -30.30
CA SER A 27 4.30 16.12 -31.72
C SER A 27 5.08 14.88 -32.20
N GLN A 28 4.41 13.94 -32.86
CA GLN A 28 5.06 12.77 -33.44
C GLN A 28 5.94 13.19 -34.64
N GLN A 29 7.24 12.97 -34.53
CA GLN A 29 8.15 12.81 -35.66
C GLN A 29 8.63 11.35 -35.67
N VAL A 30 8.86 10.73 -36.82
CA VAL A 30 9.25 9.31 -36.85
C VAL A 30 10.70 9.19 -36.29
N GLY A 31 10.88 8.39 -35.23
CA GLY A 31 12.10 8.41 -34.38
C GLY A 31 12.06 9.47 -33.26
N SER A 32 10.87 9.92 -32.86
CA SER A 32 10.65 11.04 -31.95
C SER A 32 10.95 10.68 -30.51
N ILE A 33 11.99 11.31 -30.00
CA ILE A 33 12.02 11.72 -28.60
C ILE A 33 10.88 12.73 -28.42
N GLY A 34 9.81 12.31 -27.74
CA GLY A 34 8.73 13.17 -27.28
C GLY A 34 9.01 13.60 -25.84
N GLY A 35 8.54 14.78 -25.44
CA GLY A 35 8.67 15.15 -24.04
C GLY A 35 7.93 16.43 -23.68
N VAL A 36 7.85 16.67 -22.38
CA VAL A 36 7.24 17.86 -21.79
C VAL A 36 8.23 18.45 -20.80
N VAL A 37 8.39 19.77 -20.87
CA VAL A 37 9.08 20.54 -19.83
C VAL A 37 8.03 21.39 -19.13
N GLU A 38 7.88 21.20 -17.83
CA GLU A 38 6.90 21.86 -17.00
C GLU A 38 7.56 22.79 -16.00
N ASP A 39 7.14 24.04 -16.01
CA ASP A 39 7.66 25.09 -15.14
C ASP A 39 6.68 25.34 -14.00
N ARG A 40 7.09 24.96 -12.78
CA ARG A 40 6.25 24.88 -11.58
C ARG A 40 6.78 25.80 -10.48
N ASP A 41 5.89 26.59 -9.89
CA ASP A 41 6.23 27.44 -8.74
C ASP A 41 6.29 26.61 -7.43
N GLN A 42 7.26 26.92 -6.55
CA GLN A 42 7.45 26.25 -5.26
C GLN A 42 6.96 27.10 -4.08
N LYS A 43 6.60 26.45 -2.95
CA LYS A 43 6.12 27.12 -1.73
C LYS A 43 7.16 28.07 -1.10
N ASP A 44 8.45 27.76 -1.24
CA ASP A 44 9.55 28.60 -0.75
C ASP A 44 9.86 29.79 -1.67
N GLY A 45 9.10 29.95 -2.75
CA GLY A 45 9.32 30.96 -3.77
C GLY A 45 10.45 30.62 -4.74
N GLY A 46 10.96 29.38 -4.76
CA GLY A 46 11.76 28.82 -5.85
C GLY A 46 10.90 28.34 -7.02
N ARG A 47 11.51 27.73 -8.04
CA ARG A 47 10.82 27.10 -9.18
C ARG A 47 11.44 25.75 -9.49
N THR A 48 10.63 24.80 -9.97
CA THR A 48 11.11 23.49 -10.46
C THR A 48 10.74 23.33 -11.92
N LEU A 49 11.71 22.93 -12.74
CA LEU A 49 11.46 22.41 -14.07
C LEU A 49 11.33 20.89 -14.00
N GLY A 50 10.11 20.39 -14.19
CA GLY A 50 9.86 18.97 -14.40
C GLY A 50 10.13 18.62 -15.86
N ILE A 51 10.95 17.61 -16.12
CA ILE A 51 11.31 17.19 -17.47
C ILE A 51 10.96 15.71 -17.60
N SER A 52 10.06 15.42 -18.53
CA SER A 52 9.64 14.07 -18.88
C SER A 52 9.92 13.85 -20.36
N LEU A 53 10.77 12.89 -20.68
CA LEU A 53 11.09 12.46 -22.04
C LEU A 53 10.68 11.01 -22.23
N THR A 54 10.16 10.71 -23.41
CA THR A 54 9.73 9.38 -23.85
C THR A 54 10.32 9.13 -25.23
N SER A 55 10.81 7.92 -25.49
CA SER A 55 11.50 7.60 -26.72
C SER A 55 11.28 6.13 -27.10
N ASP A 56 11.27 5.86 -28.42
CA ASP A 56 11.29 4.50 -28.96
C ASP A 56 12.68 3.85 -28.85
N LYS A 57 13.69 4.63 -28.45
CA LYS A 57 15.07 4.21 -28.17
C LYS A 57 15.43 4.47 -26.72
N LEU A 58 16.29 3.61 -26.17
CA LEU A 58 16.82 3.75 -24.83
C LEU A 58 17.66 5.03 -24.70
N PHE A 59 17.45 5.76 -23.61
CA PHE A 59 18.25 6.92 -23.22
C PHE A 59 19.56 6.47 -22.55
N ASN A 60 20.72 6.85 -23.10
CA ASN A 60 22.02 6.59 -22.46
C ASN A 60 22.57 7.85 -21.79
N ASP A 61 22.60 8.97 -22.53
CA ASP A 61 23.03 10.27 -22.03
C ASP A 61 22.01 11.36 -22.38
N VAL A 62 21.63 12.16 -21.38
CA VAL A 62 20.74 13.31 -21.56
C VAL A 62 21.48 14.60 -21.18
N THR A 63 21.54 15.56 -22.09
CA THR A 63 22.17 16.87 -21.84
C THR A 63 21.15 17.98 -22.00
N ILE A 64 21.01 18.79 -20.96
CA ILE A 64 20.11 19.94 -20.92
C ILE A 64 20.93 21.22 -21.03
N LYS A 65 20.57 22.09 -21.97
CA LYS A 65 21.24 23.38 -22.14
C LYS A 65 20.62 24.45 -21.24
N LEU A 66 21.43 25.01 -20.34
CA LEU A 66 21.08 26.09 -19.40
C LEU A 66 22.06 27.26 -19.56
N THR A 67 21.75 28.46 -19.07
CA THR A 67 22.83 29.48 -18.94
C THR A 67 23.80 29.06 -17.84
N GLU A 68 25.06 29.49 -17.93
CA GLU A 68 26.08 29.14 -16.91
C GLU A 68 25.64 29.51 -15.49
N LYS A 69 24.99 30.68 -15.34
CA LYS A 69 24.41 31.13 -14.07
C LYS A 69 23.36 30.14 -13.53
N LEU A 70 22.46 29.65 -14.40
CA LEU A 70 21.45 28.66 -14.01
C LEU A 70 22.05 27.29 -13.76
N ASN A 71 23.03 26.85 -14.54
CA ASN A 71 23.70 25.58 -14.34
C ASN A 71 24.44 25.54 -12.99
N ASN A 72 25.04 26.66 -12.58
CA ASN A 72 25.66 26.76 -11.27
C ASN A 72 24.63 26.75 -10.12
N ALA A 73 23.46 27.36 -10.33
CA ALA A 73 22.41 27.47 -9.32
C ALA A 73 21.47 26.25 -9.22
N VAL A 74 21.34 25.43 -10.28
CA VAL A 74 20.36 24.34 -10.33
C VAL A 74 20.73 23.20 -9.40
N GLU A 75 19.73 22.65 -8.73
CA GLU A 75 19.82 21.42 -7.94
C GLU A 75 18.88 20.38 -8.56
N ALA A 76 19.37 19.17 -8.79
CA ALA A 76 18.49 18.08 -9.22
C ALA A 76 17.79 17.50 -7.99
N VAL A 77 16.47 17.64 -7.95
CA VAL A 77 15.65 17.18 -6.82
C VAL A 77 15.40 15.68 -6.91
N ARG A 78 15.25 15.18 -8.13
CA ARG A 78 15.09 13.76 -8.42
C ARG A 78 15.97 13.38 -9.60
N LEU A 79 16.89 12.47 -9.34
CA LEU A 79 17.71 11.82 -10.36
C LEU A 79 16.99 10.56 -10.81
N PRO A 80 16.91 10.27 -12.12
CA PRO A 80 16.55 8.93 -12.55
C PRO A 80 17.53 7.93 -11.92
N GLU A 81 17.02 6.77 -11.51
CA GLU A 81 17.79 5.79 -10.77
C GLU A 81 19.07 5.41 -11.53
N GLY A 82 20.22 5.41 -10.84
CA GLY A 82 21.52 5.10 -11.44
C GLY A 82 22.18 6.21 -12.25
N CYS A 83 21.50 7.34 -12.54
CA CYS A 83 22.11 8.47 -13.24
C CYS A 83 23.04 9.30 -12.34
N ALA A 84 24.14 9.79 -12.91
CA ALA A 84 25.00 10.80 -12.30
C ALA A 84 24.87 12.15 -13.04
N ILE A 85 24.95 13.26 -12.32
CA ILE A 85 24.95 14.61 -12.92
C ILE A 85 26.36 15.17 -13.00
N THR A 86 26.68 15.76 -14.16
CA THR A 86 27.85 16.61 -14.34
C THR A 86 27.45 17.97 -14.90
N LYS A 87 28.06 19.03 -14.37
CA LYS A 87 27.85 20.42 -14.80
C LYS A 87 29.05 20.88 -15.62
N ASP A 88 28.81 21.28 -16.87
CA ASP A 88 29.83 21.75 -17.81
C ASP A 88 29.37 23.04 -18.47
N LYS A 89 29.78 24.19 -17.93
CA LYS A 89 29.40 25.54 -18.40
C LYS A 89 27.88 25.71 -18.56
N ASP A 90 27.38 25.66 -19.80
CA ASP A 90 25.99 25.82 -20.20
C ASP A 90 25.25 24.48 -20.37
N LYS A 91 25.85 23.37 -19.93
CA LYS A 91 25.31 22.01 -20.09
C LYS A 91 25.22 21.30 -18.75
N LEU A 92 24.03 20.81 -18.45
CA LEU A 92 23.75 19.87 -17.37
C LEU A 92 23.61 18.48 -17.99
N LYS A 93 24.58 17.58 -17.75
CA LYS A 93 24.61 16.25 -18.35
C LYS A 93 24.24 15.19 -17.31
N PHE A 94 23.33 14.31 -17.68
CA PHE A 94 22.95 13.10 -16.97
C PHE A 94 23.67 11.96 -17.68
N ASN A 95 24.69 11.42 -17.02
CA ASN A 95 25.56 10.38 -17.55
C ASN A 95 25.39 9.10 -16.74
N ASN A 96 25.81 7.97 -17.31
CA ASN A 96 25.74 6.65 -16.68
C ASN A 96 24.32 6.23 -16.29
N CYS A 97 23.31 6.79 -16.96
CA CYS A 97 21.94 6.37 -16.75
C CYS A 97 21.77 4.92 -17.22
N PRO A 98 21.10 4.05 -16.44
CA PRO A 98 20.60 2.79 -16.96
C PRO A 98 19.76 3.07 -18.22
N PRO A 99 19.89 2.25 -19.28
CA PRO A 99 19.08 2.44 -20.48
C PRO A 99 17.59 2.36 -20.16
N THR A 100 16.84 3.44 -20.37
CA THR A 100 15.38 3.51 -20.15
C THR A 100 14.65 4.11 -21.35
N PHE A 101 13.39 3.73 -21.56
CA PHE A 101 12.53 4.35 -22.58
C PHE A 101 11.91 5.68 -22.11
N ASP A 102 11.90 5.90 -20.79
CA ASP A 102 11.35 7.07 -20.14
C ASP A 102 12.42 7.72 -19.25
N PHE A 103 12.54 9.04 -19.32
CA PHE A 103 13.47 9.83 -18.52
C PHE A 103 12.70 10.94 -17.81
N ASN A 104 12.65 10.86 -16.49
CA ASN A 104 11.97 11.84 -15.64
C ASN A 104 12.97 12.46 -14.65
N THR A 105 13.06 13.78 -14.62
CA THR A 105 13.89 14.49 -13.65
C THR A 105 13.28 15.84 -13.27
N GLY A 106 13.54 16.28 -12.04
CA GLY A 106 13.16 17.60 -11.56
C GLY A 106 14.38 18.46 -11.26
N LEU A 107 14.40 19.67 -11.82
CA LEU A 107 15.44 20.66 -11.63
C LEU A 107 14.92 21.83 -10.80
N ARG A 108 15.39 21.98 -9.57
CA ARG A 108 15.03 23.09 -8.69
C ARG A 108 15.98 24.26 -8.86
N PHE A 109 15.40 25.43 -8.93
CA PHE A 109 16.06 26.71 -9.06
C PHE A 109 15.72 27.58 -7.84
N PRO A 110 16.73 28.09 -7.10
CA PRO A 110 16.48 28.96 -5.96
C PRO A 110 15.88 30.29 -6.42
N LYS A 111 15.18 30.97 -5.51
CA LYS A 111 14.53 32.27 -5.76
C LYS A 111 15.45 33.31 -6.41
N SER A 112 16.73 33.31 -6.06
CA SER A 112 17.76 34.22 -6.60
C SER A 112 18.07 34.03 -8.11
N SER A 113 17.58 32.94 -8.71
CA SER A 113 17.83 32.57 -10.10
C SER A 113 16.61 32.68 -11.02
N ILE A 114 15.44 33.03 -10.48
CA ILE A 114 14.16 33.05 -11.21
C ILE A 114 14.17 34.03 -12.40
N ASP A 115 14.72 35.24 -12.23
CA ASP A 115 14.78 36.22 -13.32
C ASP A 115 15.58 35.70 -14.53
N GLU A 116 16.54 34.81 -14.29
CA GLU A 116 17.33 34.19 -15.35
C GLU A 116 16.58 33.01 -15.96
N LEU A 117 15.90 32.21 -15.13
CA LEU A 117 15.04 31.11 -15.57
C LEU A 117 13.92 31.62 -16.49
N ASP A 118 13.29 32.74 -16.12
CA ASP A 118 12.24 33.42 -16.88
C ASP A 118 12.66 33.79 -18.32
N LYS A 119 13.96 34.02 -18.55
CA LYS A 119 14.49 34.28 -19.90
C LYS A 119 14.56 33.01 -20.75
N ILE A 120 14.79 31.85 -20.13
CA ILE A 120 14.89 30.56 -20.82
C ILE A 120 13.50 29.97 -21.06
N VAL A 121 12.62 29.96 -20.06
CA VAL A 121 11.28 29.31 -20.16
C VAL A 121 10.35 29.99 -21.17
N ARG A 122 10.66 31.21 -21.60
CA ARG A 122 9.98 31.89 -22.73
C ARG A 122 10.29 31.28 -24.10
N LYS A 123 11.30 30.40 -24.19
CA LYS A 123 11.74 29.75 -25.43
C LYS A 123 11.68 28.22 -25.26
N PRO A 124 11.54 27.45 -26.35
CA PRO A 124 11.74 26.01 -26.30
C PRO A 124 13.12 25.66 -25.74
N MET A 125 13.15 24.74 -24.78
CA MET A 125 14.38 24.26 -24.16
C MET A 125 15.10 23.29 -25.10
N GLU A 126 16.41 23.47 -25.27
CA GLU A 126 17.24 22.57 -26.09
C GLU A 126 17.75 21.42 -25.21
N ILE A 127 17.29 20.20 -25.50
CA ILE A 127 17.70 18.96 -24.84
C ILE A 127 18.38 18.08 -25.89
N SER A 128 19.55 17.55 -25.57
CA SER A 128 20.26 16.60 -26.42
C SER A 128 20.21 15.22 -25.79
N VAL A 129 19.77 14.22 -26.55
CA VAL A 129 19.72 12.83 -26.14
C VAL A 129 20.57 12.02 -27.11
N ASP A 130 21.61 11.35 -26.62
CA ASP A 130 22.53 10.55 -27.44
C ASP A 130 22.96 11.29 -28.73
N SER A 131 23.37 12.56 -28.59
CA SER A 131 23.71 13.53 -29.65
C SER A 131 22.57 14.10 -30.50
N THR A 132 21.34 13.59 -30.39
CA THR A 132 20.15 14.12 -31.08
C THR A 132 19.59 15.31 -30.32
N LYS A 133 19.50 16.47 -30.99
CA LYS A 133 18.95 17.70 -30.38
C LYS A 133 17.45 17.81 -30.59
N VAL A 134 16.72 18.07 -29.52
CA VAL A 134 15.28 18.27 -29.49
C VAL A 134 14.99 19.61 -28.83
N LYS A 135 14.01 20.34 -29.35
CA LYS A 135 13.52 21.60 -28.76
C LYS A 135 12.13 21.36 -28.19
N ILE A 136 12.02 21.42 -26.86
CA ILE A 136 10.76 21.12 -26.17
C ILE A 136 10.17 22.43 -25.62
N PRO A 137 8.91 22.79 -25.97
CA PRO A 137 8.27 23.97 -25.41
C PRO A 137 8.09 23.80 -23.90
N VAL A 138 8.41 24.86 -23.15
CA VAL A 138 8.19 24.89 -21.70
C VAL A 138 6.75 25.31 -21.42
N ARG A 139 6.00 24.47 -20.71
CA ARG A 139 4.62 24.74 -20.29
C ARG A 139 4.65 25.28 -18.87
N LYS A 140 4.08 26.47 -18.65
CA LYS A 140 3.85 26.95 -17.29
C LYS A 140 2.68 26.20 -16.68
N VAL A 141 2.92 25.46 -15.61
CA VAL A 141 1.88 24.73 -14.88
C VAL A 141 1.48 25.59 -13.69
N PRO A 142 0.18 25.89 -13.51
CA PRO A 142 -0.26 26.62 -12.32
C PRO A 142 0.13 25.84 -11.06
N PRO A 143 0.52 26.52 -9.97
CA PRO A 143 0.88 25.84 -8.73
C PRO A 143 -0.28 24.95 -8.29
N VAL A 144 0.02 23.67 -8.12
CA VAL A 144 -0.91 22.68 -7.57
C VAL A 144 -1.00 22.98 -6.07
N VAL A 145 -2.02 23.75 -5.68
CA VAL A 145 -2.28 24.07 -4.28
C VAL A 145 -3.09 22.93 -3.69
N LEU A 146 -2.40 21.89 -3.21
CA LEU A 146 -3.04 20.87 -2.37
C LEU A 146 -3.02 21.38 -0.94
N THR A 147 -4.20 21.36 -0.34
CA THR A 147 -4.40 21.84 1.02
C THR A 147 -4.36 20.69 2.02
N LYS A 148 -4.70 19.48 1.58
CA LYS A 148 -4.86 18.31 2.42
C LYS A 148 -4.45 17.02 1.70
N PRO A 149 -4.03 15.97 2.40
CA PRO A 149 -3.72 14.68 1.78
C PRO A 149 -4.91 14.03 1.05
N SER A 150 -6.12 14.29 1.54
CA SER A 150 -7.37 13.87 0.89
C SER A 150 -7.56 14.50 -0.49
N ASP A 151 -6.81 15.54 -0.87
CA ASP A 151 -6.83 16.11 -2.22
C ASP A 151 -6.11 15.22 -3.24
N ALA A 152 -5.14 14.40 -2.80
CA ALA A 152 -4.27 13.59 -3.67
C ALA A 152 -4.44 12.08 -3.53
N ALA A 153 -5.00 11.60 -2.42
CA ALA A 153 -5.26 10.19 -2.18
C ALA A 153 -6.71 9.95 -1.73
N GLU A 154 -7.20 8.75 -2.04
CA GLU A 154 -8.36 8.16 -1.40
C GLU A 154 -7.94 7.62 -0.03
N ILE A 155 -8.47 8.21 1.02
CA ILE A 155 -8.13 7.89 2.41
C ILE A 155 -9.42 7.48 3.12
N PRO A 156 -9.44 6.39 3.89
CA PRO A 156 -10.60 6.04 4.70
C PRO A 156 -10.83 7.09 5.81
N GLU A 157 -12.10 7.42 6.07
CA GLU A 157 -12.46 8.40 7.09
C GLU A 157 -12.13 7.94 8.52
N ILE A 158 -12.07 6.62 8.74
CA ILE A 158 -11.82 6.00 10.04
C ILE A 158 -10.66 5.01 9.90
N ILE A 159 -9.71 5.09 10.82
CA ILE A 159 -8.57 4.18 10.91
C ILE A 159 -8.50 3.63 12.34
N ARG A 160 -8.50 2.31 12.50
CA ARG A 160 -8.34 1.67 13.81
C ARG A 160 -6.88 1.30 14.06
N THR A 161 -6.39 1.57 15.26
CA THR A 161 -5.08 1.06 15.68
C THR A 161 -5.14 -0.45 15.88
N GLY A 162 -4.02 -1.14 15.63
CA GLY A 162 -3.91 -2.60 15.66
C GLY A 162 -4.35 -3.30 14.37
N PHE A 163 -4.73 -2.55 13.32
CA PHE A 163 -5.23 -3.10 12.06
C PHE A 163 -4.61 -2.42 10.84
N ASP A 164 -4.72 -3.09 9.69
CA ASP A 164 -4.27 -2.56 8.42
C ASP A 164 -5.32 -1.63 7.79
N PHE A 165 -4.90 -0.48 7.30
CA PHE A 165 -5.69 0.36 6.39
C PHE A 165 -5.01 0.47 5.04
N SER A 166 -5.77 0.91 4.04
CA SER A 166 -5.25 1.10 2.69
C SER A 166 -5.66 2.43 2.10
N ILE A 167 -4.74 3.04 1.37
CA ILE A 167 -4.96 4.24 0.57
C ILE A 167 -4.57 3.97 -0.87
N SER A 168 -5.19 4.68 -1.81
CA SER A 168 -4.76 4.71 -3.21
C SER A 168 -4.62 6.15 -3.67
N PRO A 169 -3.65 6.49 -4.52
CA PRO A 169 -3.56 7.78 -5.17
C PRO A 169 -4.82 8.08 -5.98
N LYS A 170 -5.21 9.35 -6.03
CA LYS A 170 -6.18 9.84 -7.00
C LYS A 170 -5.54 9.92 -8.38
N GLU A 171 -6.38 9.94 -9.41
CA GLU A 171 -5.95 10.17 -10.79
C GLU A 171 -5.07 11.42 -10.87
N GLY A 172 -3.91 11.28 -11.53
CA GLY A 172 -2.89 12.33 -11.63
C GLY A 172 -1.81 12.34 -10.53
N PHE A 173 -1.92 11.46 -9.52
CA PHE A 173 -0.94 11.33 -8.43
C PHE A 173 -0.25 9.96 -8.36
N THR A 174 -0.37 9.14 -9.42
CA THR A 174 0.15 7.77 -9.48
C THR A 174 1.66 7.70 -9.75
N ASP A 175 2.25 8.70 -10.40
CA ASP A 175 3.61 8.57 -10.92
C ASP A 175 4.70 9.05 -9.93
N GLY A 176 4.31 9.38 -8.70
CA GLY A 176 5.20 9.96 -7.68
C GLY A 176 5.44 9.03 -6.49
N ASP A 177 6.31 9.49 -5.59
CA ASP A 177 6.69 8.76 -4.38
C ASP A 177 5.74 9.13 -3.24
N TRP A 178 5.14 8.10 -2.63
CA TRP A 178 4.31 8.24 -1.44
C TRP A 178 5.11 7.83 -0.19
N GLU A 179 5.15 8.71 0.80
CA GLU A 179 5.71 8.43 2.11
C GLU A 179 4.61 8.55 3.17
N GLY A 180 4.34 7.46 3.88
CA GLY A 180 3.50 7.49 5.08
C GLY A 180 4.37 7.67 6.32
N SER A 181 3.90 8.38 7.33
CA SER A 181 4.55 8.43 8.65
C SER A 181 3.51 8.35 9.76
N ILE A 182 3.82 7.58 10.80
CA ILE A 182 3.00 7.47 12.01
C ILE A 182 3.69 8.25 13.11
N ILE A 183 2.94 9.09 13.80
CA ILE A 183 3.39 9.75 15.02
C ILE A 183 2.69 9.08 16.21
N ASP A 184 3.46 8.44 17.07
CA ASP A 184 2.95 7.81 18.29
C ASP A 184 2.57 8.84 19.36
N GLU A 185 1.87 8.42 20.41
CA GLU A 185 1.56 9.25 21.59
C GLU A 185 2.80 9.90 22.22
N ASP A 186 3.93 9.20 22.20
CA ASP A 186 5.22 9.66 22.73
C ASP A 186 5.94 10.64 21.78
N GLY A 187 5.34 10.98 20.63
CA GLY A 187 5.93 11.84 19.60
C GLY A 187 6.96 11.15 18.69
N ALA A 188 7.19 9.85 18.88
CA ALA A 188 8.07 9.07 18.01
C ALA A 188 7.47 8.98 16.60
N THR A 189 8.27 9.33 15.58
CA THR A 189 7.87 9.21 14.18
C THR A 189 8.38 7.90 13.60
N ARG A 190 7.50 7.11 13.01
CA ARG A 190 7.82 5.87 12.30
C ARG A 190 7.50 6.07 10.83
N LYS A 191 8.52 5.94 9.97
CA LYS A 191 8.28 5.95 8.52
C LYS A 191 7.60 4.65 8.11
N MET A 192 6.50 4.78 7.40
CA MET A 192 5.85 3.69 6.70
C MET A 192 6.39 3.70 5.27
N PHE A 193 7.25 2.73 4.97
CA PHE A 193 7.74 2.58 3.60
C PHE A 193 6.67 1.95 2.72
N VAL A 194 6.36 2.64 1.63
CA VAL A 194 5.62 2.12 0.50
C VAL A 194 6.53 1.14 -0.24
N PRO A 195 6.17 -0.14 -0.35
CA PRO A 195 7.04 -1.11 -1.00
C PRO A 195 6.83 -1.04 -2.52
N ASP A 196 7.74 -0.38 -3.24
CA ASP A 196 7.77 -0.48 -4.71
C ASP A 196 8.23 -1.88 -5.20
N GLU A 197 8.91 -2.68 -4.35
CA GLU A 197 9.36 -4.04 -4.73
C GLU A 197 9.38 -5.08 -3.58
N ALA A 198 8.89 -4.75 -2.38
CA ALA A 198 8.94 -5.69 -1.25
C ALA A 198 7.75 -6.66 -1.26
N ASP A 199 8.05 -7.94 -0.99
CA ASP A 199 7.08 -9.00 -0.73
C ASP A 199 5.95 -8.47 0.18
N PRO A 200 4.65 -8.50 -0.24
CA PRO A 200 3.52 -7.97 0.53
C PRO A 200 3.29 -8.68 1.88
N ARG A 201 4.21 -9.55 2.30
CA ARG A 201 4.20 -10.33 3.52
C ARG A 201 5.03 -9.73 4.66
N ASN A 202 5.71 -8.59 4.50
CA ASN A 202 6.48 -7.97 5.60
C ASN A 202 6.87 -6.48 5.37
N PRO A 203 6.04 -5.48 5.74
CA PRO A 203 6.45 -4.08 5.76
C PRO A 203 7.45 -3.82 6.89
N PHE A 204 8.61 -3.22 6.60
CA PHE A 204 9.60 -2.86 7.62
C PHE A 204 9.28 -1.47 8.20
N LEU A 205 9.19 -1.39 9.53
CA LEU A 205 9.15 -0.13 10.29
C LEU A 205 10.57 0.25 10.74
N GLU A 206 11.06 1.43 10.35
CA GLU A 206 12.29 2.00 10.90
C GLU A 206 11.98 2.95 12.06
N TYR A 207 12.76 2.86 13.14
CA TYR A 207 12.60 3.63 14.38
C TYR A 207 13.57 4.81 14.43
N SER A 208 13.08 6.04 14.67
CA SER A 208 13.90 7.17 15.12
C SER A 208 13.28 7.85 16.35
N LYS A 209 14.13 8.26 17.32
CA LYS A 209 13.72 8.90 18.58
C LYS A 209 13.76 10.44 18.55
N ASP A 210 14.19 11.06 17.45
CA ASP A 210 14.35 12.52 17.36
C ASP A 210 14.06 13.03 15.92
N PRO A 211 12.80 13.35 15.60
CA PRO A 211 12.36 13.66 14.23
C PRO A 211 13.02 14.91 13.65
N GLU A 212 13.14 15.99 14.43
CA GLU A 212 13.68 17.27 13.97
C GLU A 212 15.20 17.21 13.75
N LYS A 213 15.95 16.52 14.61
CA LYS A 213 17.40 16.30 14.39
C LYS A 213 17.69 15.34 13.25
N THR A 214 16.86 14.31 13.06
CA THR A 214 16.98 13.41 11.91
C THR A 214 16.74 14.19 10.60
N PHE A 215 15.80 15.14 10.61
CA PHE A 215 15.45 15.96 9.46
C PHE A 215 16.49 17.08 9.17
N GLU A 216 17.01 17.76 10.18
CA GLU A 216 18.10 18.76 10.07
C GLU A 216 19.44 18.12 9.68
N ALA A 217 19.76 16.92 10.19
CA ALA A 217 20.96 16.17 9.81
C ALA A 217 20.94 15.70 8.34
N LEU A 218 19.75 15.50 7.78
CA LEU A 218 19.55 15.20 6.35
C LEU A 218 19.59 16.47 5.47
N LYS A 219 19.26 17.65 6.02
CA LYS A 219 19.32 18.95 5.31
C LYS A 219 20.72 19.56 5.23
N THR A 220 21.55 19.37 6.25
CA THR A 220 22.86 20.07 6.38
C THR A 220 24.03 19.35 5.74
N LYS A 221 23.90 18.06 5.40
CA LYS A 221 24.91 17.33 4.63
C LYS A 221 24.59 17.43 3.14
N GLY A 222 25.15 18.45 2.49
CA GLY A 222 25.31 18.44 1.04
C GLY A 222 26.01 17.15 0.62
N LEU A 223 25.55 16.54 -0.47
CA LEU A 223 26.08 15.31 -1.07
C LEU A 223 27.61 15.38 -1.20
N GLY A 224 28.29 14.80 -0.22
CA GLY A 224 29.73 14.76 -0.09
C GLY A 224 30.07 13.69 0.93
N GLU A 225 30.38 12.50 0.41
CA GLU A 225 30.99 11.35 1.08
C GLU A 225 30.31 10.87 2.37
N PHE A 226 29.23 10.10 2.20
CA PHE A 226 28.97 8.97 3.07
C PHE A 226 29.75 7.77 2.50
N GLU A 227 30.80 7.32 3.18
CA GLU A 227 31.43 6.03 2.87
C GLU A 227 30.41 4.92 3.12
N ASP A 228 30.08 4.21 2.04
CA ASP A 228 29.29 3.00 2.02
C ASP A 228 29.99 1.88 2.82
N PRO A 229 29.37 1.32 3.89
CA PRO A 229 29.92 0.15 4.57
C PRO A 229 29.84 -1.14 3.72
N TYR A 230 29.25 -1.09 2.53
CA TYR A 230 29.12 -2.20 1.58
C TYR A 230 29.73 -1.89 0.21
N GLY A 231 31.01 -1.49 0.19
CA GLY A 231 31.79 -1.48 -1.04
C GLY A 231 31.82 -2.86 -1.72
N ALA A 232 30.92 -3.05 -2.70
CA ALA A 232 30.99 -4.09 -3.72
C ALA A 232 30.14 -3.67 -4.93
N ASP A 233 30.84 -3.25 -5.99
CA ASP A 233 30.32 -3.04 -7.33
C ASP A 233 29.42 -4.21 -7.78
N LEU A 234 28.16 -3.90 -8.08
CA LEU A 234 27.24 -4.81 -8.77
C LEU A 234 26.96 -4.25 -10.17
N PRO A 235 27.34 -4.93 -11.27
CA PRO A 235 26.78 -4.64 -12.58
C PRO A 235 25.39 -5.27 -12.64
N TYR A 236 24.35 -4.48 -12.91
CA TYR A 236 23.04 -4.97 -13.31
C TYR A 236 22.94 -4.96 -14.83
N GLY A 237 22.63 -6.13 -15.39
CA GLY A 237 22.23 -6.32 -16.79
C GLY A 237 20.91 -7.08 -16.80
N GLU A 238 19.90 -6.40 -17.33
CA GLU A 238 18.72 -6.84 -18.10
C GLU A 238 18.02 -8.17 -17.77
N LEU A 239 16.74 -8.06 -17.38
CA LEU A 239 15.68 -8.96 -17.80
C LEU A 239 14.63 -8.15 -18.56
N SER A 240 14.68 -8.19 -19.89
CA SER A 240 13.60 -7.78 -20.77
C SER A 240 12.52 -8.86 -20.81
N GLY A 241 11.32 -8.56 -20.33
CA GLY A 241 10.09 -9.33 -20.54
C GLY A 241 9.00 -8.35 -20.96
N GLY A 242 8.62 -8.40 -22.24
CA GLY A 242 7.77 -7.40 -22.87
C GLY A 242 6.29 -7.47 -22.48
N GLY A 243 5.66 -6.30 -22.61
CA GLY A 243 4.34 -6.14 -23.23
C GLY A 243 3.16 -6.77 -22.51
N ASP A 244 2.67 -6.12 -21.47
CA ASP A 244 1.29 -5.65 -21.37
C ASP A 244 1.22 -4.69 -20.18
N SER A 245 0.88 -3.42 -20.44
CA SER A 245 0.71 -2.38 -19.42
C SER A 245 -0.54 -2.68 -18.58
N PHE A 246 -0.37 -3.46 -17.52
CA PHE A 246 -1.32 -3.44 -16.42
C PHE A 246 -1.10 -2.12 -15.68
N GLU A 247 -2.07 -1.20 -15.78
CA GLU A 247 -2.23 -0.12 -14.81
C GLU A 247 -2.39 -0.76 -13.43
N LEU A 248 -1.27 -0.96 -12.73
CA LEU A 248 -1.27 -1.32 -11.33
C LEU A 248 -1.75 -0.07 -10.60
N ASP A 249 -3.02 -0.10 -10.18
CA ASP A 249 -3.54 0.80 -9.17
C ASP A 249 -2.59 0.74 -7.97
N GLN A 250 -1.70 1.73 -7.83
CA GLN A 250 -0.76 1.80 -6.71
C GLN A 250 -1.59 1.86 -5.43
N LYS A 251 -1.50 0.81 -4.61
CA LYS A 251 -2.23 0.70 -3.35
C LYS A 251 -1.23 0.51 -2.23
N PHE A 252 -1.39 1.28 -1.17
CA PHE A 252 -0.51 1.21 -0.01
C PHE A 252 -1.29 0.67 1.18
N ASP A 253 -0.93 -0.52 1.64
CA ASP A 253 -1.44 -1.12 2.87
C ASP A 253 -0.50 -0.74 4.03
N PHE A 254 -1.06 -0.27 5.14
CA PHE A 254 -0.33 0.23 6.30
C PHE A 254 -0.82 -0.41 7.59
N GLU A 255 0.08 -0.96 8.39
CA GLU A 255 -0.19 -1.43 9.75
C GLU A 255 -0.10 -0.25 10.74
N VAL A 256 -1.14 -0.05 11.55
CA VAL A 256 -1.21 1.06 12.51
C VAL A 256 -0.92 0.55 13.92
N PRO A 257 0.19 0.93 14.56
CA PRO A 257 0.46 0.54 15.94
C PRO A 257 -0.61 1.04 16.93
N ASP A 258 -0.83 0.29 18.02
CA ASP A 258 -1.83 0.57 19.05
C ASP A 258 -1.77 2.01 19.61
N LYS A 259 -0.57 2.58 19.70
CA LYS A 259 -0.30 3.92 20.28
C LYS A 259 -0.20 5.03 19.24
N THR A 260 -0.82 4.86 18.07
CA THR A 260 -0.81 5.88 17.02
C THR A 260 -1.64 7.08 17.44
N LYS A 261 -1.04 8.27 17.41
CA LYS A 261 -1.70 9.55 17.68
C LYS A 261 -2.11 10.26 16.39
N GLU A 262 -1.22 10.26 15.39
CA GLU A 262 -1.45 10.90 14.10
C GLU A 262 -0.83 10.11 12.96
N ILE A 263 -1.42 10.25 11.77
CA ILE A 263 -0.87 9.74 10.52
C ILE A 263 -0.58 10.95 9.62
N TRP A 264 0.63 10.97 9.08
CA TRP A 264 1.10 11.95 8.11
C TRP A 264 1.30 11.27 6.77
N LEU A 265 0.90 11.97 5.72
CA LEU A 265 1.07 11.50 4.35
C LEU A 265 1.78 12.58 3.55
N ARG A 266 2.82 12.16 2.85
CA ARG A 266 3.59 13.00 1.95
C ARG A 266 3.59 12.39 0.57
N TYR A 267 3.27 13.21 -0.42
CA TYR A 267 3.40 12.86 -1.83
C TYR A 267 4.43 13.77 -2.48
N THR A 268 5.43 13.13 -3.07
CA THR A 268 6.45 13.77 -3.88
C THR A 268 6.22 13.36 -5.33
N ASP A 269 6.00 14.32 -6.22
CA ASP A 269 5.70 14.03 -7.62
C ASP A 269 6.91 13.41 -8.38
N PRO A 270 6.74 12.98 -9.65
CA PRO A 270 7.85 12.45 -10.46
C PRO A 270 9.05 13.40 -10.63
N TYR A 271 8.89 14.67 -10.27
CA TYR A 271 9.89 15.72 -10.40
C TYR A 271 10.49 16.11 -9.04
N GLY A 272 10.23 15.34 -7.98
CA GLY A 272 10.76 15.61 -6.64
C GLY A 272 10.06 16.76 -5.91
N GLN A 273 9.01 17.35 -6.47
CA GLN A 273 8.25 18.39 -5.77
C GLN A 273 7.27 17.75 -4.79
N VAL A 274 7.33 18.22 -3.55
CA VAL A 274 6.37 17.82 -2.51
C VAL A 274 5.06 18.57 -2.75
N LEU A 275 4.06 17.88 -3.28
CA LEU A 275 2.74 18.47 -3.51
C LEU A 275 1.84 18.30 -2.29
N VAL A 276 1.93 17.15 -1.60
CA VAL A 276 1.23 16.90 -0.33
C VAL A 276 2.25 16.67 0.75
N ASP A 277 2.07 17.34 1.89
CA ASP A 277 2.76 17.04 3.13
C ASP A 277 1.86 17.52 4.26
N GLY A 278 1.16 16.58 4.89
CA GLY A 278 0.17 16.95 5.89
C GLY A 278 -0.41 15.78 6.65
N LYS A 279 -1.09 16.14 7.73
CA LYS A 279 -1.87 15.21 8.54
C LYS A 279 -3.04 14.65 7.73
N VAL A 280 -3.23 13.34 7.84
CA VAL A 280 -4.36 12.63 7.26
C VAL A 280 -5.65 13.01 8.02
N ASP A 281 -6.67 13.45 7.28
CA ASP A 281 -8.00 13.80 7.82
C ASP A 281 -8.83 12.54 8.17
N ALA A 282 -8.28 11.62 8.96
CA ALA A 282 -8.96 10.41 9.42
C ALA A 282 -9.16 10.43 10.93
N VAL A 283 -10.29 9.87 11.39
CA VAL A 283 -10.55 9.63 12.80
C VAL A 283 -9.80 8.37 13.22
N LEU A 284 -8.82 8.53 14.11
CA LEU A 284 -8.10 7.41 14.71
C LEU A 284 -8.88 6.85 15.90
N ILE A 285 -9.28 5.59 15.81
CA ILE A 285 -9.94 4.86 16.89
C ILE A 285 -8.94 3.89 17.50
N GLN A 286 -8.62 4.07 18.79
CA GLN A 286 -7.81 3.10 19.51
C GLN A 286 -8.65 1.87 19.85
N ASP A 287 -8.31 0.73 19.24
CA ASP A 287 -8.97 -0.54 19.56
C ASP A 287 -8.20 -1.26 20.65
N THR A 288 -8.53 -0.98 21.91
CA THR A 288 -7.88 -1.61 23.08
C THR A 288 -8.49 -2.96 23.44
N ASN A 289 -9.51 -3.43 22.71
CA ASN A 289 -10.24 -4.64 23.06
C ASN A 289 -9.70 -5.85 22.29
N PRO A 290 -8.94 -6.78 22.92
CA PRO A 290 -8.43 -7.97 22.23
C PRO A 290 -9.53 -8.87 21.65
N ASN A 291 -10.79 -8.74 22.10
CA ASN A 291 -11.91 -9.47 21.51
C ASN A 291 -12.28 -8.95 20.11
N SER A 292 -11.95 -7.71 19.75
CA SER A 292 -12.19 -7.19 18.40
C SER A 292 -11.40 -7.98 17.35
N LEU A 293 -10.20 -8.45 17.68
CA LEU A 293 -9.36 -9.33 16.85
C LEU A 293 -9.97 -10.73 16.62
N THR A 294 -10.94 -11.13 17.44
CA THR A 294 -11.67 -12.40 17.28
C THR A 294 -13.05 -12.21 16.65
N THR A 295 -13.42 -10.96 16.34
CA THR A 295 -14.72 -10.66 15.75
C THR A 295 -14.77 -11.22 14.33
N ARG A 296 -15.86 -11.91 14.03
CA ARG A 296 -16.14 -12.44 12.69
C ARG A 296 -16.19 -11.29 11.68
N PRO A 297 -15.54 -11.39 10.51
CA PRO A 297 -15.82 -10.49 9.39
C PRO A 297 -17.32 -10.47 9.11
N ARG A 298 -17.86 -9.29 8.83
CA ARG A 298 -19.30 -9.12 8.59
C ARG A 298 -19.58 -8.00 7.61
N LEU A 299 -20.64 -8.15 6.83
CA LEU A 299 -21.22 -7.05 6.04
C LEU A 299 -22.39 -6.47 6.80
N THR A 300 -22.43 -5.16 6.98
CA THR A 300 -23.50 -4.49 7.75
C THR A 300 -24.38 -3.62 6.86
N ASP A 301 -23.79 -2.79 6.01
CA ASP A 301 -24.52 -1.89 5.13
C ASP A 301 -23.63 -1.48 3.93
N CYS A 302 -24.18 -0.72 2.99
CA CYS A 302 -23.42 -0.05 1.94
C CYS A 302 -24.14 1.22 1.48
N SER A 303 -23.49 2.02 0.63
CA SER A 303 -24.17 3.13 -0.04
C SER A 303 -25.38 2.58 -0.81
N LYS A 304 -26.60 2.84 -0.31
CA LYS A 304 -27.84 2.27 -0.88
C LYS A 304 -28.03 2.59 -2.35
N LYS A 305 -27.51 3.73 -2.82
CA LYS A 305 -27.58 4.18 -4.20
C LYS A 305 -26.27 4.86 -4.62
N ILE A 306 -25.84 4.63 -5.85
CA ILE A 306 -24.69 5.29 -6.48
C ILE A 306 -25.01 5.62 -7.94
N PHE A 307 -24.38 6.63 -8.54
CA PHE A 307 -24.42 6.77 -10.00
C PHE A 307 -23.46 5.78 -10.67
N LEU A 308 -23.75 5.41 -11.91
CA LEU A 308 -22.84 4.61 -12.72
C LEU A 308 -21.49 5.33 -12.85
N GLY A 309 -20.41 4.67 -12.45
CA GLY A 309 -19.06 5.26 -12.42
C GLY A 309 -18.71 6.00 -11.13
N ASP A 310 -19.63 6.10 -10.17
CA ASP A 310 -19.31 6.60 -8.83
C ASP A 310 -18.74 5.51 -7.92
N LYS A 311 -18.15 5.95 -6.81
CA LYS A 311 -17.60 5.09 -5.77
C LYS A 311 -18.72 4.47 -4.94
N LEU A 312 -18.56 3.19 -4.62
CA LEU A 312 -19.39 2.44 -3.69
C LEU A 312 -18.67 2.35 -2.35
N CYS A 313 -19.38 2.70 -1.28
CA CYS A 313 -18.92 2.49 0.09
C CYS A 313 -19.58 1.25 0.67
N ILE A 314 -18.81 0.34 1.26
CA ILE A 314 -19.30 -0.89 1.88
C ILE A 314 -18.86 -0.88 3.34
N CYS A 315 -19.81 -1.07 4.25
CA CYS A 315 -19.61 -1.04 5.69
C CYS A 315 -19.66 -2.45 6.28
N GLY A 316 -18.86 -2.70 7.29
CA GLY A 316 -18.73 -4.02 7.87
C GLY A 316 -17.63 -4.14 8.92
N PHE A 317 -17.08 -5.34 9.03
CA PHE A 317 -15.82 -5.60 9.72
C PHE A 317 -14.85 -6.27 8.76
N PHE A 318 -13.81 -5.54 8.37
CA PHE A 318 -12.82 -5.91 7.36
C PHE A 318 -11.40 -5.82 7.94
N PRO A 319 -10.99 -6.82 8.72
CA PRO A 319 -9.79 -6.76 9.54
C PRO A 319 -8.48 -6.51 8.79
N ASP A 320 -8.39 -7.01 7.56
CA ASP A 320 -7.17 -6.97 6.76
C ASP A 320 -7.50 -6.86 5.26
N SER A 321 -6.47 -6.64 4.46
CA SER A 321 -6.60 -6.51 3.00
C SER A 321 -7.09 -7.80 2.33
N TYR A 322 -6.80 -8.97 2.90
CA TYR A 322 -7.23 -10.25 2.35
C TYR A 322 -8.75 -10.45 2.43
N VAL A 323 -9.34 -10.12 3.59
CA VAL A 323 -10.79 -10.13 3.78
C VAL A 323 -11.45 -9.10 2.87
N ARG A 324 -10.87 -7.91 2.74
CA ARG A 324 -11.37 -6.87 1.82
C ARG A 324 -11.40 -7.34 0.36
N ASN A 325 -10.40 -8.10 -0.06
CA ASN A 325 -10.30 -8.65 -1.42
C ASN A 325 -11.16 -9.91 -1.64
N SER A 326 -11.80 -10.44 -0.59
CA SER A 326 -12.65 -11.63 -0.65
C SER A 326 -14.13 -11.30 -0.85
N LEU A 327 -14.45 -10.10 -1.33
CA LEU A 327 -15.82 -9.69 -1.63
C LEU A 327 -16.20 -9.99 -3.08
N LEU A 328 -17.47 -10.30 -3.26
CA LEU A 328 -18.11 -10.54 -4.55
C LEU A 328 -19.14 -9.46 -4.84
N LEU A 329 -19.17 -8.99 -6.08
CA LEU A 329 -20.22 -8.19 -6.70
C LEU A 329 -20.99 -9.08 -7.68
N ASP A 330 -22.26 -9.33 -7.39
CA ASP A 330 -23.14 -10.21 -8.16
C ASP A 330 -22.51 -11.60 -8.45
N GLY A 331 -21.82 -12.14 -7.45
CA GLY A 331 -21.14 -13.44 -7.53
C GLY A 331 -19.77 -13.42 -8.25
N LYS A 332 -19.32 -12.28 -8.76
CA LYS A 332 -17.98 -12.10 -9.36
C LYS A 332 -17.06 -11.37 -8.39
N PRO A 333 -15.73 -11.56 -8.44
CA PRO A 333 -14.80 -10.79 -7.61
C PRO A 333 -15.05 -9.29 -7.75
N LEU A 334 -15.21 -8.59 -6.63
CA LEU A 334 -15.45 -7.14 -6.60
C LEU A 334 -14.24 -6.34 -7.13
N GLY A 335 -13.04 -6.92 -7.03
CA GLY A 335 -11.78 -6.23 -7.30
C GLY A 335 -11.18 -5.63 -6.03
N PRO A 336 -9.95 -5.10 -6.10
CA PRO A 336 -9.30 -4.46 -4.97
C PRO A 336 -10.02 -3.17 -4.58
N PRO A 337 -10.13 -2.84 -3.28
CA PRO A 337 -10.67 -1.57 -2.86
C PRO A 337 -9.69 -0.42 -3.13
N LEU A 338 -10.23 0.75 -3.50
CA LEU A 338 -9.48 2.01 -3.62
C LEU A 338 -8.97 2.48 -2.26
N ALA A 339 -9.77 2.31 -1.22
CA ALA A 339 -9.38 2.59 0.15
C ALA A 339 -10.12 1.65 1.07
N GLY A 340 -9.57 1.40 2.25
CA GLY A 340 -10.19 0.47 3.18
C GLY A 340 -9.65 0.61 4.58
N SER A 341 -10.54 0.46 5.54
CA SER A 341 -10.27 0.34 6.97
C SER A 341 -10.86 -0.96 7.48
N THR A 342 -10.87 -1.11 8.80
CA THR A 342 -11.58 -2.18 9.51
C THR A 342 -13.09 -2.08 9.43
N GLU A 343 -13.65 -0.91 9.16
CA GLU A 343 -15.10 -0.69 9.24
C GLU A 343 -15.74 -0.42 7.89
N SER A 344 -14.93 0.02 6.93
CA SER A 344 -15.41 0.45 5.65
C SER A 344 -14.40 0.17 4.55
N ILE A 345 -14.90 -0.05 3.35
CA ILE A 345 -14.11 -0.01 2.14
C ILE A 345 -14.77 0.86 1.09
N ILE A 346 -13.94 1.49 0.27
CA ILE A 346 -14.33 2.30 -0.86
C ILE A 346 -13.86 1.57 -2.11
N VAL A 347 -14.79 1.30 -3.02
CA VAL A 347 -14.52 0.57 -4.26
C VAL A 347 -15.05 1.36 -5.45
N LEU A 348 -14.41 1.23 -6.61
CA LEU A 348 -14.91 1.76 -7.88
C LEU A 348 -15.24 0.57 -8.81
N PRO A 349 -16.47 0.04 -8.70
CA PRO A 349 -16.84 -1.17 -9.41
C PRO A 349 -16.93 -0.91 -10.92
N LYS A 350 -16.16 -1.67 -11.71
CA LYS A 350 -16.15 -1.59 -13.17
C LYS A 350 -17.24 -2.50 -13.76
N GLY A 351 -17.86 -2.08 -14.86
CA GLY A 351 -18.80 -2.91 -15.64
C GLY A 351 -20.18 -3.11 -14.99
N LEU A 352 -20.59 -2.21 -14.11
CA LEU A 352 -21.94 -2.21 -13.55
C LEU A 352 -23.01 -1.89 -14.61
N THR A 353 -24.19 -2.47 -14.42
CA THR A 353 -25.41 -2.11 -15.15
C THR A 353 -26.28 -1.21 -14.30
N ILE A 354 -27.25 -0.51 -14.88
CA ILE A 354 -28.25 0.24 -14.10
C ILE A 354 -29.20 -0.76 -13.45
N GLY A 355 -29.49 -0.62 -12.16
CA GLY A 355 -30.41 -1.50 -11.44
C GLY A 355 -29.90 -1.95 -10.06
N LYS A 356 -30.46 -3.06 -9.55
CA LYS A 356 -30.10 -3.63 -8.25
C LYS A 356 -28.87 -4.52 -8.37
N HIS A 357 -27.98 -4.41 -7.39
CA HIS A 357 -26.74 -5.17 -7.28
C HIS A 357 -26.54 -5.68 -5.85
N VAL A 358 -25.77 -6.76 -5.71
CA VAL A 358 -25.55 -7.44 -4.43
C VAL A 358 -24.05 -7.60 -4.15
N ILE A 359 -23.62 -7.18 -2.97
CA ILE A 359 -22.31 -7.51 -2.41
C ILE A 359 -22.45 -8.70 -1.47
N SER A 360 -21.55 -9.67 -1.60
CA SER A 360 -21.51 -10.89 -0.78
C SER A 360 -20.08 -11.37 -0.54
N TRP A 361 -19.90 -12.41 0.27
CA TRP A 361 -18.59 -12.99 0.57
C TRP A 361 -18.19 -14.10 -0.39
N ASN A 362 -16.90 -14.16 -0.75
CA ASN A 362 -16.26 -15.31 -1.37
C ASN A 362 -15.76 -16.28 -0.28
N ILE A 363 -16.68 -17.04 0.31
CA ILE A 363 -16.34 -17.98 1.40
C ILE A 363 -15.22 -18.97 1.02
N PRO A 364 -15.18 -19.56 -0.20
CA PRO A 364 -14.10 -20.46 -0.59
C PRO A 364 -12.70 -19.84 -0.55
N THR A 365 -12.55 -18.54 -0.81
CA THR A 365 -11.22 -17.89 -0.69
C THR A 365 -10.85 -17.65 0.76
N LEU A 366 -11.80 -17.62 1.69
CA LEU A 366 -11.53 -17.47 3.11
C LEU A 366 -11.23 -18.81 3.81
N ASP A 367 -11.58 -19.93 3.18
CA ASP A 367 -11.36 -21.30 3.68
C ASP A 367 -9.86 -21.66 3.64
N GLY A 368 -9.15 -21.29 4.70
CA GLY A 368 -7.69 -21.42 4.83
C GLY A 368 -7.03 -20.37 5.72
N LEU A 369 -7.75 -19.29 6.04
CA LEU A 369 -7.27 -18.20 6.91
C LEU A 369 -6.99 -18.62 8.35
N GLU A 370 -7.68 -19.67 8.86
CA GLU A 370 -7.45 -20.21 10.22
C GLU A 370 -5.96 -20.54 10.46
N LYS A 371 -5.20 -20.83 9.41
CA LYS A 371 -3.78 -21.19 9.49
C LYS A 371 -2.82 -20.01 9.50
N TYR A 372 -3.26 -18.82 9.11
CA TYR A 372 -2.36 -17.72 8.76
C TYR A 372 -2.08 -16.74 9.89
N VAL A 373 -3.02 -16.52 10.80
CA VAL A 373 -2.93 -15.41 11.76
C VAL A 373 -2.70 -15.87 13.20
N GLY A 374 -2.70 -17.18 13.47
CA GLY A 374 -2.62 -17.70 14.86
C GLY A 374 -3.81 -17.31 15.75
N VAL A 375 -4.78 -16.58 15.19
CA VAL A 375 -6.08 -16.26 15.78
C VAL A 375 -7.11 -17.11 15.04
N SER A 376 -8.00 -17.79 15.76
CA SER A 376 -9.07 -18.60 15.17
C SER A 376 -10.25 -17.69 14.78
N TRP A 377 -10.14 -17.03 13.63
CA TRP A 377 -11.23 -16.22 13.07
C TRP A 377 -12.42 -17.11 12.73
N LYS A 378 -13.63 -16.69 13.10
CA LYS A 378 -14.84 -17.30 12.55
C LYS A 378 -15.03 -16.80 11.12
N LEU A 379 -15.22 -17.72 10.16
CA LEU A 379 -15.55 -17.38 8.77
C LEU A 379 -16.86 -16.57 8.69
N PRO A 380 -16.99 -15.54 7.82
CA PRO A 380 -18.23 -14.77 7.62
C PRO A 380 -19.42 -15.64 7.20
N SER A 381 -20.65 -15.12 7.29
CA SER A 381 -21.84 -15.90 6.94
C SER A 381 -22.01 -15.92 5.43
N ALA A 382 -22.26 -17.09 4.84
CA ALA A 382 -22.61 -17.18 3.42
C ALA A 382 -23.94 -16.45 3.10
N GLU A 383 -24.79 -16.27 4.11
CA GLU A 383 -26.07 -15.56 3.99
C GLU A 383 -25.94 -14.03 4.10
N GLU A 384 -24.80 -13.53 4.59
CA GLU A 384 -24.56 -12.10 4.70
C GLU A 384 -24.38 -11.48 3.31
N LYS A 385 -25.28 -10.57 2.97
CA LYS A 385 -25.26 -9.82 1.73
C LYS A 385 -25.80 -8.42 1.98
N VAL A 386 -25.31 -7.46 1.22
CA VAL A 386 -25.84 -6.08 1.21
C VAL A 386 -26.23 -5.70 -0.22
N GLU A 387 -27.36 -5.02 -0.36
CA GLU A 387 -27.93 -4.64 -1.66
C GLU A 387 -27.79 -3.14 -1.89
N PHE A 388 -27.52 -2.74 -3.12
CA PHE A 388 -27.50 -1.34 -3.54
C PHE A 388 -28.09 -1.17 -4.94
N VAL A 389 -28.37 0.07 -5.32
CA VAL A 389 -28.91 0.42 -6.63
C VAL A 389 -27.96 1.32 -7.39
N VAL A 390 -27.61 0.92 -8.61
CA VAL A 390 -26.85 1.72 -9.56
C VAL A 390 -27.82 2.54 -10.40
N LEU A 391 -27.59 3.85 -10.43
CA LEU A 391 -28.41 4.82 -11.10
C LEU A 391 -27.75 5.29 -12.39
N GLY A 392 -28.53 5.41 -13.46
CA GLY A 392 -28.08 6.07 -14.69
C GLY A 392 -28.51 7.53 -14.72
N VAL A 393 -27.69 8.40 -15.32
CA VAL A 393 -28.02 9.82 -15.53
C VAL A 393 -27.98 10.15 -17.01
N GLU A 394 -29.09 10.66 -17.52
CA GLU A 394 -29.18 11.24 -18.86
C GLU A 394 -29.29 12.77 -18.71
N ALA A 395 -28.24 13.49 -19.09
CA ALA A 395 -28.23 14.95 -19.09
C ALA A 395 -28.56 15.50 -20.48
N SER A 396 -29.46 16.48 -20.57
CA SER A 396 -29.76 17.18 -21.81
C SER A 396 -29.88 18.68 -21.58
N ILE A 397 -29.36 19.46 -22.53
CA ILE A 397 -29.43 20.92 -22.54
C ILE A 397 -29.42 21.39 -23.99
N ASP A 398 -30.27 22.35 -24.32
CA ASP A 398 -30.25 22.96 -25.66
C ASP A 398 -29.11 23.99 -25.72
N GLN A 399 -27.93 23.53 -26.14
CA GLN A 399 -26.72 24.35 -26.25
C GLN A 399 -26.89 25.51 -27.24
N ASN A 400 -27.75 25.36 -28.25
CA ASN A 400 -28.03 26.42 -29.23
C ASN A 400 -28.79 27.60 -28.62
N LYS A 401 -29.33 27.46 -27.40
CA LYS A 401 -30.00 28.54 -26.66
C LYS A 401 -29.16 29.09 -25.51
N LEU A 402 -27.90 28.70 -25.42
CA LEU A 402 -26.99 29.10 -24.34
C LEU A 402 -26.00 30.19 -24.80
N PHE A 403 -26.45 31.12 -25.65
CA PHE A 403 -25.68 32.32 -25.97
C PHE A 403 -25.64 33.31 -24.80
N THR A 404 -24.71 34.26 -24.85
CA THR A 404 -24.62 35.33 -23.86
C THR A 404 -25.94 36.09 -23.74
N GLY A 405 -26.50 36.12 -22.53
CA GLY A 405 -27.78 36.73 -22.20
C GLY A 405 -29.00 35.82 -22.38
N GLN A 406 -28.87 34.69 -23.09
CA GLN A 406 -29.96 33.75 -23.33
C GLN A 406 -30.01 32.66 -22.27
N GLY A 407 -31.21 32.09 -22.08
CA GLY A 407 -31.46 31.02 -21.12
C GLY A 407 -32.05 29.77 -21.78
N THR A 408 -31.73 28.61 -21.22
CA THR A 408 -32.25 27.30 -21.60
C THR A 408 -32.52 26.46 -20.34
N VAL A 409 -33.07 25.26 -20.50
CA VAL A 409 -33.33 24.34 -19.39
C VAL A 409 -32.35 23.18 -19.46
N LEU A 410 -31.59 22.98 -18.39
CA LEU A 410 -30.86 21.75 -18.11
C LEU A 410 -31.85 20.73 -17.56
N ARG A 411 -31.92 19.56 -18.18
CA ARG A 411 -32.72 18.42 -17.71
C ARG A 411 -31.81 17.26 -17.36
N LEU A 412 -31.88 16.77 -16.13
CA LEU A 412 -31.32 15.49 -15.74
C LEU A 412 -32.44 14.48 -15.56
N LYS A 413 -32.35 13.35 -16.23
CA LYS A 413 -33.24 12.19 -16.02
C LYS A 413 -32.46 11.09 -15.32
N ILE A 414 -32.96 10.68 -14.17
CA ILE A 414 -32.38 9.61 -13.37
C ILE A 414 -33.11 8.31 -13.68
N THR A 415 -32.36 7.25 -13.92
CA THR A 415 -32.87 5.90 -14.22
C THR A 415 -32.36 4.93 -13.16
N GLY A 416 -33.05 3.80 -13.00
CA GLY A 416 -32.74 2.78 -11.98
C GLY A 416 -33.49 2.94 -10.65
N THR A 417 -34.18 4.07 -10.42
CA THR A 417 -35.06 4.24 -9.25
C THR A 417 -36.23 5.18 -9.53
N GLU A 418 -37.38 4.84 -8.96
CA GLU A 418 -38.58 5.70 -8.92
C GLU A 418 -38.63 6.58 -7.67
N GLU A 419 -37.70 6.39 -6.73
CA GLU A 419 -37.66 7.18 -5.50
C GLU A 419 -37.20 8.61 -5.80
N LYS A 420 -37.76 9.56 -5.05
CA LYS A 420 -37.30 10.95 -5.05
C LYS A 420 -35.90 11.02 -4.45
N LEU A 421 -34.95 11.65 -5.13
CA LEU A 421 -33.55 11.73 -4.69
C LEU A 421 -33.13 13.19 -4.47
N PRO A 422 -32.38 13.49 -3.41
CA PRO A 422 -31.67 14.76 -3.29
C PRO A 422 -30.39 14.73 -4.14
N ILE A 423 -30.25 15.68 -5.06
CA ILE A 423 -29.09 15.83 -5.94
C ILE A 423 -28.41 17.16 -5.61
N GLU A 424 -27.12 17.11 -5.28
CA GLU A 424 -26.28 18.31 -5.19
C GLU A 424 -25.80 18.70 -6.59
N PHE A 425 -25.98 19.97 -6.96
CA PHE A 425 -25.46 20.58 -8.18
C PHE A 425 -24.42 21.64 -7.84
N GLU A 426 -23.32 21.63 -8.58
CA GLU A 426 -22.26 22.63 -8.49
C GLU A 426 -21.88 23.13 -9.88
N ASN A 427 -22.11 24.42 -10.14
CA ASN A 427 -21.62 25.10 -11.33
C ASN A 427 -20.14 25.44 -11.15
N LYS A 428 -19.25 24.73 -11.85
CA LYS A 428 -17.80 24.97 -11.79
C LYS A 428 -17.36 26.18 -12.60
N THR A 429 -18.27 26.75 -13.40
CA THR A 429 -17.99 27.86 -14.32
C THR A 429 -19.01 29.01 -14.18
N PRO A 430 -19.16 29.62 -12.98
CA PRO A 430 -20.15 30.68 -12.76
C PRO A 430 -19.91 31.95 -13.60
N GLY A 431 -18.68 32.12 -14.12
CA GLY A 431 -18.36 33.21 -15.05
C GLY A 431 -18.81 32.99 -16.50
N ILE A 432 -19.26 31.78 -16.86
CA ILE A 432 -19.67 31.39 -18.22
C ILE A 432 -21.17 31.14 -18.28
N ILE A 433 -21.72 30.47 -17.26
CA ILE A 433 -23.15 30.24 -17.10
C ILE A 433 -23.61 30.64 -15.70
N ASP A 434 -24.84 31.11 -15.60
CA ASP A 434 -25.57 31.32 -14.36
C ASP A 434 -26.64 30.23 -14.22
N LEU A 435 -26.63 29.53 -13.10
CA LEU A 435 -27.52 28.40 -12.81
C LEU A 435 -28.57 28.87 -11.81
N GLU A 436 -29.86 28.65 -12.12
CA GLU A 436 -30.96 28.96 -11.20
C GLU A 436 -30.74 28.28 -9.85
N GLY A 437 -30.71 29.04 -8.76
CA GLY A 437 -30.37 28.56 -7.42
C GLY A 437 -28.92 28.83 -6.99
N GLY A 438 -28.09 29.38 -7.88
CA GLY A 438 -26.71 29.79 -7.60
C GLY A 438 -25.66 28.73 -7.94
N THR A 439 -24.44 28.95 -7.45
CA THR A 439 -23.26 28.11 -7.79
C THR A 439 -23.33 26.72 -7.17
N LYS A 440 -23.95 26.58 -5.99
CA LYS A 440 -24.12 25.30 -5.27
C LYS A 440 -25.53 25.21 -4.72
N GLN A 441 -26.19 24.08 -4.93
CA GLN A 441 -27.55 23.84 -4.43
C GLN A 441 -27.84 22.34 -4.28
N VAL A 442 -28.73 21.99 -3.37
CA VAL A 442 -29.29 20.64 -3.25
C VAL A 442 -30.74 20.68 -3.68
N ILE A 443 -31.10 19.81 -4.63
CA ILE A 443 -32.43 19.81 -5.23
C ILE A 443 -32.98 18.39 -5.33
N SER A 444 -34.25 18.23 -4.97
CA SER A 444 -34.89 16.92 -5.08
C SER A 444 -35.40 16.68 -6.50
N THR A 445 -35.23 15.46 -7.00
CA THR A 445 -35.84 14.98 -8.25
C THR A 445 -37.36 14.91 -8.15
N SER A 446 -38.06 14.65 -9.26
CA SER A 446 -39.52 14.45 -9.26
C SER A 446 -39.96 13.12 -8.62
N GLY A 447 -39.11 12.09 -8.65
CA GLY A 447 -39.53 10.69 -8.42
C GLY A 447 -40.37 10.14 -9.59
N GLY A 448 -40.86 8.91 -9.43
CA GLY A 448 -41.66 8.16 -10.41
C GLY A 448 -40.86 7.62 -11.59
N VAL A 449 -41.55 7.08 -12.59
CA VAL A 449 -40.94 6.49 -13.80
C VAL A 449 -40.13 7.52 -14.61
N GLN A 450 -40.53 8.80 -14.55
CA GLN A 450 -39.85 9.93 -15.18
C GLN A 450 -39.07 10.75 -14.15
N ASN A 451 -38.28 10.09 -13.33
CA ASN A 451 -37.50 10.71 -12.25
C ASN A 451 -36.56 11.78 -12.81
N THR A 452 -36.94 13.05 -12.73
CA THR A 452 -36.29 14.15 -13.46
C THR A 452 -36.01 15.35 -12.57
N VAL A 453 -35.02 16.16 -12.99
CA VAL A 453 -34.69 17.47 -12.44
C VAL A 453 -34.53 18.44 -13.60
N GLU A 454 -35.21 19.58 -13.51
CA GLU A 454 -35.08 20.66 -14.49
C GLU A 454 -34.56 21.93 -13.82
N ARG A 455 -33.57 22.60 -14.42
CA ARG A 455 -33.06 23.90 -13.92
C ARG A 455 -32.82 24.86 -15.08
N LYS A 456 -33.18 26.13 -14.89
CA LYS A 456 -32.84 27.16 -15.87
C LYS A 456 -31.35 27.48 -15.79
N VAL A 457 -30.72 27.56 -16.96
CA VAL A 457 -29.31 27.94 -17.13
C VAL A 457 -29.26 29.12 -18.08
N LYS A 458 -28.52 30.17 -17.72
CA LYS A 458 -28.35 31.38 -18.53
C LYS A 458 -26.89 31.57 -18.92
N GLY A 459 -26.60 31.76 -20.20
CA GLY A 459 -25.24 32.08 -20.65
C GLY A 459 -24.85 33.49 -20.21
N THR A 460 -23.72 33.64 -19.52
CA THR A 460 -23.18 34.95 -19.10
C THR A 460 -21.99 35.38 -19.95
N LYS A 461 -21.16 34.44 -20.41
CA LYS A 461 -20.04 34.67 -21.33
C LYS A 461 -19.90 33.50 -22.30
N ARG A 462 -19.19 33.72 -23.41
CA ARG A 462 -18.83 32.64 -24.33
C ARG A 462 -17.73 31.78 -23.70
N GLY A 463 -17.92 30.47 -23.68
CA GLY A 463 -16.93 29.51 -23.22
C GLY A 463 -17.52 28.12 -22.99
N THR A 464 -16.67 27.14 -22.67
CA THR A 464 -17.10 25.82 -22.22
C THR A 464 -17.52 25.90 -20.76
N PHE A 465 -18.66 25.31 -20.41
CA PHE A 465 -19.13 25.26 -19.02
C PHE A 465 -19.05 23.85 -18.46
N ASP A 466 -18.99 23.75 -17.14
CA ASP A 466 -18.97 22.49 -16.42
C ASP A 466 -19.93 22.55 -15.22
N ILE A 467 -20.78 21.53 -15.11
CA ILE A 467 -21.75 21.36 -14.04
C ILE A 467 -21.52 19.98 -13.43
N LYS A 468 -21.07 19.97 -12.19
CA LYS A 468 -20.92 18.76 -11.41
C LYS A 468 -22.23 18.44 -10.71
N TYR A 469 -22.63 17.19 -10.71
CA TYR A 469 -23.75 16.68 -9.91
C TYR A 469 -23.30 15.45 -9.11
N LYS A 470 -23.92 15.24 -7.95
CA LYS A 470 -23.75 14.04 -7.13
C LYS A 470 -25.00 13.81 -6.27
N LEU A 471 -25.19 12.60 -5.77
CA LEU A 471 -26.22 12.33 -4.76
C LEU A 471 -25.87 13.09 -3.48
N ASP A 472 -26.82 13.86 -2.93
CA ASP A 472 -26.70 14.43 -1.59
C ASP A 472 -27.18 13.41 -0.56
N VAL A 473 -26.41 12.33 -0.47
CA VAL A 473 -26.56 11.32 0.57
C VAL A 473 -25.46 11.53 1.59
N PRO A 474 -25.68 11.15 2.86
CA PRO A 474 -24.62 11.16 3.86
C PRO A 474 -23.35 10.53 3.27
N PRO A 475 -22.17 11.15 3.48
CA PRO A 475 -20.91 10.53 3.10
C PRO A 475 -20.88 9.12 3.70
N CYS A 476 -20.32 8.16 2.96
CA CYS A 476 -20.06 6.77 3.35
C CYS A 476 -20.72 6.36 4.69
N PRO A 477 -21.80 5.55 4.70
CA PRO A 477 -22.62 5.30 5.88
C PRO A 477 -21.95 4.36 6.90
N CYS A 478 -20.72 4.65 7.30
CA CYS A 478 -20.00 3.91 8.32
C CYS A 478 -19.50 4.89 9.38
N ASN A 479 -20.33 5.85 9.80
CA ASN A 479 -20.06 6.58 11.02
C ASN A 479 -20.63 5.75 12.19
N PRO A 480 -19.80 4.89 12.86
CA PRO A 480 -20.27 4.12 13.99
C PRO A 480 -20.74 5.04 15.12
N VAL A 481 -20.36 6.33 15.14
CA VAL A 481 -20.83 7.28 16.17
C VAL A 481 -22.30 7.61 15.99
N GLU A 482 -22.82 7.73 14.77
CA GLU A 482 -24.26 7.95 14.56
C GLU A 482 -25.06 6.66 14.76
N THR A 483 -24.54 5.52 14.31
CA THR A 483 -25.18 4.22 14.54
C THR A 483 -25.11 3.82 16.01
N GLN A 484 -24.00 4.06 16.72
CA GLN A 484 -23.91 3.85 18.18
C GLN A 484 -24.77 4.86 18.91
N ARG A 485 -24.89 6.13 18.50
CA ARG A 485 -25.85 7.06 19.12
C ARG A 485 -27.29 6.60 18.91
N SER A 486 -27.63 6.09 17.73
CA SER A 486 -28.95 5.50 17.43
C SER A 486 -29.21 4.25 18.28
N ILE A 487 -28.26 3.32 18.34
CA ILE A 487 -28.38 2.08 19.15
C ILE A 487 -28.38 2.42 20.64
N THR A 488 -27.57 3.39 21.09
CA THR A 488 -27.55 3.80 22.50
C THR A 488 -28.84 4.54 22.84
N ALA A 489 -29.43 5.32 21.93
CA ALA A 489 -30.74 5.94 22.13
C ALA A 489 -31.86 4.88 22.17
N GLU A 490 -31.85 3.89 21.27
CA GLU A 490 -32.81 2.77 21.30
C GLU A 490 -32.62 1.88 22.53
N VAL A 491 -31.38 1.60 22.94
CA VAL A 491 -31.08 0.81 24.14
C VAL A 491 -31.43 1.60 25.40
N ILE A 492 -31.26 2.92 25.43
CA ILE A 492 -31.75 3.77 26.53
C ILE A 492 -33.28 3.77 26.54
N GLU A 493 -33.95 3.87 25.39
CA GLU A 493 -35.41 3.82 25.30
C GLU A 493 -35.97 2.46 25.71
N VAL A 494 -35.30 1.36 25.32
CA VAL A 494 -35.64 -0.01 25.72
C VAL A 494 -35.29 -0.27 27.18
N ALA A 495 -34.16 0.23 27.68
CA ALA A 495 -33.77 0.12 29.09
C ALA A 495 -34.70 0.93 30.00
N ASP A 496 -35.18 2.09 29.56
CA ASP A 496 -36.20 2.87 30.27
C ASP A 496 -37.56 2.19 30.23
N LYS A 497 -37.91 1.48 29.14
CA LYS A 497 -39.08 0.59 29.08
C LYS A 497 -38.93 -0.69 29.93
N LEU A 498 -37.70 -1.13 30.19
CA LEU A 498 -37.38 -2.35 30.96
C LEU A 498 -37.10 -2.10 32.45
N LYS A 499 -37.15 -0.85 32.93
CA LYS A 499 -37.02 -0.51 34.37
C LYS A 499 -38.20 -1.00 35.24
N GLU A 500 -39.21 -1.67 34.67
CA GLU A 500 -40.27 -2.34 35.41
C GLU A 500 -40.01 -3.87 35.55
N LYS A 501 -39.34 -4.22 36.66
CA LYS A 501 -39.10 -5.55 37.29
C LYS A 501 -37.69 -6.15 37.15
N PRO A 502 -37.07 -6.59 38.27
CA PRO A 502 -35.81 -7.33 38.21
C PRO A 502 -36.06 -8.84 38.08
N PRO A 503 -35.13 -9.56 37.44
CA PRO A 503 -34.78 -10.87 37.95
C PRO A 503 -33.28 -11.06 38.19
N VAL A 504 -33.07 -12.02 39.09
CA VAL A 504 -31.87 -12.46 39.79
C VAL A 504 -30.79 -13.01 38.85
N LYS A 505 -29.52 -12.64 39.11
CA LYS A 505 -28.30 -13.21 38.51
C LYS A 505 -27.97 -14.60 39.10
N PRO A 506 -27.53 -15.58 38.29
CA PRO A 506 -26.69 -16.68 38.78
C PRO A 506 -25.21 -16.31 38.65
N LEU A 507 -24.44 -16.44 39.74
CA LEU A 507 -22.98 -16.38 39.71
C LEU A 507 -22.42 -17.70 39.14
N ALA A 508 -21.63 -17.60 38.07
CA ALA A 508 -20.70 -18.64 37.68
C ALA A 508 -19.42 -18.53 38.54
N PRO A 509 -18.77 -19.64 38.90
CA PRO A 509 -17.53 -19.63 39.66
C PRO A 509 -16.36 -19.18 38.77
N THR A 510 -15.83 -17.99 39.02
CA THR A 510 -14.54 -17.53 38.50
C THR A 510 -13.42 -18.22 39.26
N ILE A 511 -12.78 -19.21 38.63
CA ILE A 511 -11.47 -19.70 39.04
C ILE A 511 -10.48 -19.22 37.98
N ASP A 512 -10.14 -17.94 38.03
CA ASP A 512 -8.93 -17.42 37.40
C ASP A 512 -7.92 -17.24 38.53
N ASN A 513 -6.86 -18.03 38.53
CA ASN A 513 -5.70 -17.80 39.39
C ASN A 513 -4.63 -17.07 38.55
N PRO A 514 -4.71 -15.72 38.42
CA PRO A 514 -3.86 -14.94 37.51
C PRO A 514 -2.36 -15.14 37.74
N ALA A 515 -1.97 -15.52 38.96
CA ALA A 515 -0.57 -15.72 39.34
C ALA A 515 0.18 -16.80 38.52
N GLU A 516 -0.51 -17.83 38.02
CA GLU A 516 0.15 -18.89 37.22
C GLU A 516 0.29 -18.51 35.74
N THR A 517 -0.64 -17.73 35.20
CA THR A 517 -0.56 -17.18 33.84
C THR A 517 0.61 -16.19 33.76
N ASP A 518 0.74 -15.31 34.75
CA ASP A 518 1.80 -14.31 34.83
C ASP A 518 3.20 -14.96 34.87
N ALA A 519 3.34 -16.08 35.59
CA ALA A 519 4.60 -16.82 35.69
C ALA A 519 5.04 -17.44 34.34
N CYS A 520 4.10 -17.95 33.53
CA CYS A 520 4.44 -18.48 32.21
C CYS A 520 4.81 -17.36 31.22
N GLU A 521 4.19 -16.18 31.33
CA GLU A 521 4.55 -15.01 30.53
C GLU A 521 5.94 -14.48 30.85
N GLU A 522 6.33 -14.46 32.13
CA GLU A 522 7.68 -14.07 32.56
C GLU A 522 8.75 -15.00 31.98
N ILE A 523 8.52 -16.32 32.00
CA ILE A 523 9.42 -17.30 31.36
C ILE A 523 9.49 -17.05 29.85
N ARG A 524 8.36 -16.76 29.20
CA ARG A 524 8.32 -16.42 27.76
C ARG A 524 9.12 -15.16 27.45
N GLY A 525 9.04 -14.14 28.31
CA GLY A 525 9.84 -12.91 28.23
C GLY A 525 11.34 -13.22 28.31
N THR A 526 11.73 -14.04 29.30
CA THR A 526 13.12 -14.47 29.51
C THR A 526 13.67 -15.23 28.30
N CYS A 527 12.92 -16.19 27.74
CA CYS A 527 13.38 -16.94 26.57
C CYS A 527 13.57 -16.03 25.35
N ARG A 528 12.65 -15.07 25.13
CA ARG A 528 12.78 -14.07 24.05
C ARG A 528 14.03 -13.21 24.21
N GLU A 529 14.37 -12.81 25.44
CA GLU A 529 15.59 -12.04 25.70
C GLU A 529 16.86 -12.85 25.41
N ILE A 530 16.92 -14.12 25.87
CA ILE A 530 18.03 -15.02 25.58
C ILE A 530 18.20 -15.20 24.06
N GLY A 531 17.10 -15.45 23.33
CA GLY A 531 17.12 -15.58 21.88
C GLY A 531 17.69 -14.34 21.17
N ARG A 532 17.25 -13.14 21.56
CA ARG A 532 17.79 -11.88 21.01
C ARG A 532 19.28 -11.69 21.29
N LYS A 533 19.75 -12.05 22.49
CA LYS A 533 21.18 -11.98 22.85
C LYS A 533 22.03 -12.90 21.98
N ILE A 534 21.57 -14.14 21.73
CA ILE A 534 22.27 -15.10 20.86
C ILE A 534 22.33 -14.59 19.42
N GLU A 535 21.22 -14.08 18.89
CA GLU A 535 21.16 -13.56 17.52
C GLU A 535 22.11 -12.37 17.31
N ALA A 536 22.18 -11.45 18.28
CA ALA A 536 23.14 -10.35 18.26
C ALA A 536 24.61 -10.84 18.27
N ILE A 537 24.92 -11.90 19.02
CA ILE A 537 26.27 -12.50 19.05
C ILE A 537 26.59 -13.18 17.71
N ILE A 538 25.63 -13.90 17.11
CA ILE A 538 25.78 -14.51 15.79
C ILE A 538 26.07 -13.45 14.73
N LEU A 539 25.35 -12.32 14.77
CA LEU A 539 25.58 -11.18 13.86
C LEU A 539 26.99 -10.61 14.02
N ARG A 540 27.46 -10.39 15.26
CA ARG A 540 28.84 -9.92 15.52
C ARG A 540 29.90 -10.89 15.00
N ARG A 541 29.74 -12.20 15.26
CA ARG A 541 30.64 -13.23 14.72
C ARG A 541 30.69 -13.17 13.19
N ASN A 542 29.53 -13.08 12.53
CA ASN A 542 29.47 -13.08 11.07
C ASN A 542 30.13 -11.83 10.49
N LYS A 543 29.95 -10.66 11.13
CA LYS A 543 30.63 -9.41 10.74
C LYS A 543 32.15 -9.54 10.87
N GLU A 544 32.65 -10.11 11.97
CA GLU A 544 34.10 -10.33 12.13
C GLU A 544 34.66 -11.34 11.11
N ILE A 545 33.90 -12.40 10.77
CA ILE A 545 34.28 -13.33 9.70
C ILE A 545 34.33 -12.61 8.34
N GLU A 546 33.39 -11.73 8.04
CA GLU A 546 33.37 -10.95 6.80
C GLU A 546 34.58 -9.99 6.72
N GLU A 547 34.94 -9.34 7.83
CA GLU A 547 36.16 -8.53 7.92
C GLU A 547 37.43 -9.40 7.72
N CYS A 548 37.44 -10.63 8.25
CA CYS A 548 38.52 -11.58 8.00
C CYS A 548 38.60 -12.02 6.53
N GLU A 549 37.47 -12.16 5.82
CA GLU A 549 37.44 -12.52 4.40
C GLU A 549 38.12 -11.46 3.50
N LYS A 550 38.14 -10.19 3.94
CA LYS A 550 38.84 -9.10 3.23
C LYS A 550 40.37 -9.15 3.37
N ARG A 551 40.93 -9.99 4.26
CA ARG A 551 42.39 -10.09 4.48
C ARG A 551 43.11 -10.91 3.39
N PRO A 552 44.46 -10.73 3.24
CA PRO A 552 45.29 -11.58 2.39
C PRO A 552 45.14 -13.07 2.74
N GLU A 553 45.29 -13.93 1.75
CA GLU A 553 44.98 -15.36 1.86
C GLU A 553 45.78 -16.08 2.97
N ALA A 554 47.04 -15.66 3.19
CA ALA A 554 47.89 -16.17 4.26
C ALA A 554 47.32 -15.94 5.67
N ASP A 555 46.60 -14.83 5.89
CA ASP A 555 46.08 -14.43 7.21
C ASP A 555 44.60 -14.74 7.39
N ARG A 556 43.86 -14.86 6.28
CA ARG A 556 42.40 -15.06 6.26
C ARG A 556 41.97 -16.25 7.10
N GLN A 557 42.61 -17.40 6.90
CA GLN A 557 42.23 -18.64 7.59
C GLN A 557 42.43 -18.54 9.11
N ASN A 558 43.55 -17.96 9.53
CA ASN A 558 43.86 -17.78 10.95
C ASN A 558 42.90 -16.78 11.61
N CYS A 559 42.56 -15.70 10.90
CA CYS A 559 41.56 -14.72 11.35
C CYS A 559 40.18 -15.36 11.55
N ILE A 560 39.67 -16.10 10.56
CA ILE A 560 38.37 -16.79 10.65
C ILE A 560 38.38 -17.82 11.78
N ALA A 561 39.46 -18.58 11.94
CA ALA A 561 39.61 -19.56 13.01
C ALA A 561 39.54 -18.89 14.39
N ASN A 562 40.23 -17.75 14.58
CA ASN A 562 40.21 -16.99 15.83
C ASN A 562 38.82 -16.40 16.13
N ALA A 563 38.12 -15.88 15.13
CA ALA A 563 36.75 -15.39 15.30
C ALA A 563 35.81 -16.52 15.75
N ARG A 564 35.88 -17.71 15.12
CA ARG A 564 35.10 -18.88 15.54
C ARG A 564 35.46 -19.35 16.94
N MET A 565 36.74 -19.46 17.25
CA MET A 565 37.22 -19.88 18.56
C MET A 565 36.71 -18.96 19.68
N ARG A 566 36.57 -17.66 19.40
CA ARG A 566 36.03 -16.67 20.35
C ARG A 566 34.51 -16.77 20.52
N TRP A 567 33.76 -16.87 19.41
CA TRP A 567 32.30 -16.70 19.45
C TRP A 567 31.51 -18.00 19.53
N ASP A 568 31.98 -19.09 18.92
CA ASP A 568 31.22 -20.34 18.86
C ASP A 568 30.97 -20.97 20.24
N PRO A 569 31.90 -20.93 21.23
CA PRO A 569 31.61 -21.39 22.59
C PRO A 569 30.48 -20.60 23.26
N ILE A 570 30.45 -19.28 23.05
CA ILE A 570 29.42 -18.39 23.63
C ILE A 570 28.06 -18.66 22.99
N ILE A 571 28.02 -18.82 21.66
CA ILE A 571 26.80 -19.15 20.93
C ILE A 571 26.27 -20.50 21.40
N LYS A 572 27.13 -21.51 21.54
CA LYS A 572 26.75 -22.85 22.00
C LYS A 572 26.18 -22.85 23.42
N ASP A 573 26.81 -22.14 24.36
CA ASP A 573 26.30 -21.95 25.72
C ASP A 573 24.95 -21.21 25.73
N GLY A 574 24.82 -20.17 24.91
CA GLY A 574 23.57 -19.45 24.70
C GLY A 574 22.45 -20.36 24.18
N GLU A 575 22.71 -21.14 23.13
CA GLU A 575 21.77 -22.11 22.56
C GLU A 575 21.30 -23.14 23.60
N GLN A 576 22.22 -23.66 24.44
CA GLN A 576 21.85 -24.56 25.54
C GLN A 576 20.92 -23.89 26.55
N LYS A 577 21.23 -22.65 26.98
CA LYS A 577 20.35 -21.87 27.89
C LYS A 577 18.99 -21.58 27.28
N PHE A 578 18.94 -21.30 25.98
CA PHE A 578 17.70 -21.08 25.26
C PHE A 578 16.85 -22.36 25.23
N ASP A 579 17.47 -23.51 24.92
CA ASP A 579 16.78 -24.81 24.92
C ASP A 579 16.23 -25.17 26.31
N GLU A 580 17.01 -24.94 27.37
CA GLU A 580 16.54 -25.11 28.75
C GLU A 580 15.37 -24.18 29.09
N CYS A 581 15.42 -22.93 28.65
CA CYS A 581 14.33 -21.97 28.82
C CYS A 581 13.06 -22.45 28.10
N VAL A 582 13.17 -22.89 26.85
CA VAL A 582 12.05 -23.41 26.07
C VAL A 582 11.44 -24.65 26.74
N LYS A 583 12.25 -25.55 27.30
CA LYS A 583 11.76 -26.70 28.09
C LYS A 583 10.96 -26.26 29.32
N ARG A 584 11.44 -25.22 30.04
CA ARG A 584 10.72 -24.65 31.19
C ARG A 584 9.40 -24.02 30.77
N PHE A 585 9.40 -23.26 29.67
CA PHE A 585 8.19 -22.65 29.12
C PHE A 585 7.15 -23.70 28.72
N LYS A 586 7.56 -24.75 27.99
CA LYS A 586 6.67 -25.87 27.63
C LYS A 586 6.07 -26.54 28.86
N SER A 587 6.89 -26.81 29.89
CA SER A 587 6.42 -27.38 31.15
C SER A 587 5.42 -26.48 31.88
N CYS A 588 5.61 -25.15 31.81
CA CYS A 588 4.69 -24.17 32.39
C CYS A 588 3.34 -24.19 31.68
N ARG A 589 3.35 -24.14 30.34
CA ARG A 589 2.14 -24.18 29.51
C ARG A 589 1.33 -25.45 29.70
N LEU A 590 1.99 -26.60 29.88
CA LEU A 590 1.30 -27.86 30.18
C LEU A 590 0.57 -27.85 31.52
N ARG A 591 1.10 -27.15 32.53
CA ARG A 591 0.39 -26.96 33.81
C ARG A 591 -0.81 -26.06 33.64
N GLU A 592 -0.66 -24.96 32.90
CA GLU A 592 -1.76 -24.02 32.62
C GLU A 592 -2.93 -24.72 31.92
N VAL A 593 -2.64 -25.56 30.92
CA VAL A 593 -3.67 -26.37 30.23
C VAL A 593 -4.32 -27.38 31.18
N ALA A 594 -3.53 -28.05 32.02
CA ALA A 594 -4.05 -29.02 32.99
C ALA A 594 -4.93 -28.39 34.09
N LEU A 595 -4.68 -27.14 34.45
CA LEU A 595 -5.50 -26.38 35.41
C LEU A 595 -6.81 -25.93 34.79
N ARG A 596 -6.80 -25.49 33.53
CA ARG A 596 -8.00 -25.09 32.79
C ARG A 596 -8.92 -26.26 32.46
N SER A 597 -8.41 -27.48 32.37
CA SER A 597 -9.20 -28.65 31.97
C SER A 597 -10.02 -29.31 33.09
N GLY A 598 -10.02 -28.77 34.33
CA GLY A 598 -10.94 -29.17 35.40
C GLY A 598 -10.90 -30.68 35.70
N GLY A 599 -9.86 -31.13 36.39
CA GLY A 599 -9.55 -32.57 36.50
C GLY A 599 -10.65 -33.43 37.13
N ASN A 600 -10.94 -34.59 36.51
CA ASN A 600 -11.09 -35.88 37.23
C ASN A 600 -11.20 -37.14 36.34
N SER A 601 -10.44 -37.28 35.26
CA SER A 601 -10.14 -38.62 34.77
C SER A 601 -8.65 -38.80 34.51
N ALA A 602 -8.08 -39.84 35.11
CA ALA A 602 -6.71 -40.27 34.84
C ALA A 602 -6.50 -40.48 33.34
N ILE A 603 -7.55 -40.94 32.64
CA ILE A 603 -7.62 -41.12 31.19
C ILE A 603 -7.44 -39.78 30.45
N ARG A 604 -8.08 -38.70 30.88
CA ARG A 604 -7.92 -37.37 30.25
C ARG A 604 -6.53 -36.79 30.49
N ARG A 605 -5.91 -37.03 31.65
CA ARG A 605 -4.51 -36.65 31.88
C ARG A 605 -3.52 -37.43 31.01
N GLU A 606 -3.82 -38.67 30.69
CA GLU A 606 -2.98 -39.50 29.82
C GLU A 606 -3.17 -39.11 28.35
N PHE A 607 -4.41 -38.83 27.95
CA PHE A 607 -4.76 -38.28 26.64
C PHE A 607 -4.14 -36.89 26.42
N ASP A 608 -4.22 -35.99 27.40
CA ASP A 608 -3.61 -34.65 27.31
C ASP A 608 -2.08 -34.73 27.22
N LYS A 609 -1.45 -35.73 27.89
CA LYS A 609 -0.01 -36.00 27.74
C LYS A 609 0.35 -36.53 26.36
N LEU A 610 -0.47 -37.43 25.79
CA LEU A 610 -0.29 -37.96 24.44
C LEU A 610 -0.49 -36.86 23.38
N SER A 611 -1.54 -36.04 23.52
CA SER A 611 -1.83 -34.90 22.65
C SER A 611 -0.70 -33.86 22.70
N ALA A 612 -0.26 -33.46 23.90
CA ALA A 612 0.88 -32.57 24.09
C ALA A 612 2.19 -33.08 23.46
N ASN A 613 2.40 -34.40 23.47
CA ASN A 613 3.55 -35.01 22.80
C ASN A 613 3.42 -34.91 21.27
N CYS A 614 2.23 -35.11 20.71
CA CYS A 614 2.02 -34.95 19.26
C CYS A 614 2.20 -33.49 18.83
N ASP A 615 1.68 -32.52 19.58
CA ASP A 615 1.87 -31.09 19.30
C ASP A 615 3.35 -30.71 19.32
N SER A 616 4.12 -31.22 20.31
CA SER A 616 5.56 -30.95 20.36
C SER A 616 6.34 -31.60 19.21
N ILE A 617 5.87 -32.74 18.68
CA ILE A 617 6.46 -33.36 17.47
C ILE A 617 6.09 -32.53 16.24
N GLU A 618 4.86 -32.02 16.16
CA GLU A 618 4.40 -31.16 15.07
C GLU A 618 5.22 -29.87 14.98
N ASP A 619 5.46 -29.20 16.10
CA ASP A 619 6.34 -28.04 16.20
C ASP A 619 7.76 -28.35 15.71
N GLU A 620 8.33 -29.50 16.12
CA GLU A 620 9.64 -29.96 15.67
C GLU A 620 9.68 -30.12 14.14
N CYS A 621 8.64 -30.75 13.57
CA CYS A 621 8.51 -30.94 12.13
C CYS A 621 8.41 -29.60 11.39
N GLN A 622 7.64 -28.64 11.91
CA GLN A 622 7.52 -27.31 11.31
C GLN A 622 8.85 -26.56 11.31
N LEU A 623 9.62 -26.59 12.42
CA LEU A 623 10.95 -26.00 12.48
C LEU A 623 11.91 -26.60 11.44
N LEU A 624 11.83 -27.91 11.21
CA LEU A 624 12.63 -28.59 10.17
C LEU A 624 12.23 -28.14 8.75
N VAL A 625 10.94 -27.91 8.48
CA VAL A 625 10.46 -27.35 7.20
C VAL A 625 11.04 -25.96 6.97
N VAL A 626 10.96 -25.07 7.98
CA VAL A 626 11.51 -23.71 7.90
C VAL A 626 13.02 -23.74 7.67
N ARG A 627 13.75 -24.59 8.41
CA ARG A 627 15.20 -24.76 8.28
C ARG A 627 15.59 -25.25 6.88
N LYS A 628 14.87 -26.24 6.32
CA LYS A 628 15.09 -26.74 4.95
C LYS A 628 14.87 -25.64 3.92
N LYS A 629 13.80 -24.86 4.05
CA LYS A 629 13.48 -23.74 3.15
C LYS A 629 14.56 -22.66 3.20
N LYS A 630 15.05 -22.31 4.40
CA LYS A 630 16.16 -21.36 4.61
C LYS A 630 17.45 -21.84 3.92
N LEU A 631 17.83 -23.10 4.09
CA LEU A 631 19.02 -23.67 3.44
C LEU A 631 18.92 -23.65 1.90
N LYS A 632 17.76 -23.99 1.33
CA LYS A 632 17.51 -23.90 -0.12
C LYS A 632 17.65 -22.47 -0.65
N ARG A 633 17.09 -21.48 0.06
CA ARG A 633 17.20 -20.06 -0.29
C ARG A 633 18.65 -19.58 -0.27
N VAL A 634 19.41 -19.93 0.79
CA VAL A 634 20.83 -19.59 0.89
C VAL A 634 21.63 -20.21 -0.26
N LEU A 635 21.39 -21.48 -0.59
CA LEU A 635 22.04 -22.13 -1.73
C LEU A 635 21.71 -21.43 -3.05
N ALA A 636 20.44 -21.07 -3.28
CA ALA A 636 20.01 -20.36 -4.49
C ALA A 636 20.70 -18.98 -4.62
N LYS A 637 20.69 -18.17 -3.54
CA LYS A 637 21.35 -16.86 -3.52
C LYS A 637 22.86 -16.97 -3.78
N LYS A 638 23.52 -17.96 -3.19
CA LYS A 638 24.96 -18.19 -3.41
C LYS A 638 25.26 -18.69 -4.83
N LYS A 639 24.40 -19.53 -5.42
CA LYS A 639 24.54 -19.94 -6.82
C LYS A 639 24.42 -18.76 -7.77
N ALA A 640 23.43 -17.89 -7.56
CA ALA A 640 23.27 -16.67 -8.34
C ALA A 640 24.53 -15.78 -8.24
N LYS A 641 25.10 -15.63 -7.04
CA LYS A 641 26.37 -14.89 -6.84
C LYS A 641 27.56 -15.56 -7.55
N CYS A 642 27.68 -16.89 -7.53
CA CYS A 642 28.72 -17.60 -8.29
C CYS A 642 28.60 -17.34 -9.81
N LEU A 643 27.38 -17.38 -10.34
CA LEU A 643 27.12 -17.15 -11.76
C LEU A 643 27.41 -15.69 -12.17
N LYS A 644 27.15 -14.73 -11.28
CA LYS A 644 27.40 -13.30 -11.53
C LYS A 644 28.88 -12.91 -11.43
N ASN A 645 29.61 -13.47 -10.45
CA ASN A 645 30.93 -12.94 -10.09
C ASN A 645 32.10 -13.68 -10.75
N VAL A 646 31.90 -14.87 -11.31
CA VAL A 646 33.00 -15.65 -11.92
C VAL A 646 33.02 -15.45 -13.43
N ARG A 647 34.10 -14.84 -13.94
CA ARG A 647 34.24 -14.42 -15.35
C ARG A 647 34.23 -15.57 -16.37
N THR A 648 34.61 -16.78 -15.97
CA THR A 648 34.66 -17.94 -16.86
C THR A 648 33.58 -18.93 -16.51
N LYS A 649 32.95 -19.52 -17.54
CA LYS A 649 31.94 -20.58 -17.37
C LYS A 649 32.47 -21.74 -16.51
N ALA A 650 33.70 -22.19 -16.78
CA ALA A 650 34.34 -23.25 -15.99
C ALA A 650 34.52 -22.89 -14.51
N GLY A 651 34.85 -21.62 -14.22
CA GLY A 651 34.94 -21.14 -12.85
C GLY A 651 33.57 -21.05 -12.15
N ALA A 652 32.54 -20.60 -12.87
CA ALA A 652 31.17 -20.55 -12.35
C ALA A 652 30.65 -21.96 -12.05
N ASP A 653 30.90 -22.92 -12.94
CA ASP A 653 30.54 -24.33 -12.77
C ASP A 653 31.26 -24.95 -11.56
N ASN A 654 32.56 -24.67 -11.38
CA ASN A 654 33.32 -25.14 -10.22
C ASN A 654 32.81 -24.51 -8.91
N CYS A 655 32.46 -23.22 -8.93
CA CYS A 655 31.86 -22.50 -7.79
C CYS A 655 30.52 -23.13 -7.40
N VAL A 656 29.63 -23.38 -8.37
CA VAL A 656 28.34 -24.04 -8.15
C VAL A 656 28.51 -25.48 -7.66
N LYS A 657 29.49 -26.22 -8.20
CA LYS A 657 29.83 -27.59 -7.76
C LYS A 657 30.25 -27.61 -6.29
N ASN A 658 31.13 -26.69 -5.88
CA ASN A 658 31.57 -26.55 -4.49
C ASN A 658 30.41 -26.19 -3.55
N LEU A 659 29.55 -25.25 -3.95
CA LEU A 659 28.35 -24.92 -3.16
C LEU A 659 27.39 -26.10 -3.01
N ASN A 660 27.17 -26.88 -4.08
CA ASN A 660 26.37 -28.09 -3.99
C ASN A 660 26.99 -29.11 -3.01
N GLY A 661 28.32 -29.28 -3.04
CA GLY A 661 29.03 -30.16 -2.10
C GLY A 661 28.86 -29.75 -0.64
N ILE A 662 28.73 -28.45 -0.34
CA ILE A 662 28.56 -27.94 1.03
C ILE A 662 27.10 -27.99 1.49
N TYR A 663 26.15 -27.59 0.65
CA TYR A 663 24.76 -27.36 1.07
C TYR A 663 23.83 -28.54 0.81
N ARG A 664 24.05 -29.38 -0.21
CA ARG A 664 23.18 -30.55 -0.45
C ARG A 664 23.21 -31.53 0.73
N PRO A 665 24.36 -31.93 1.29
CA PRO A 665 24.38 -32.84 2.44
C PRO A 665 23.59 -32.30 3.64
N LYS A 666 23.64 -30.98 3.89
CA LYS A 666 22.88 -30.33 4.97
C LYS A 666 21.38 -30.31 4.70
N ILE A 667 20.97 -30.09 3.45
CA ILE A 667 19.56 -30.13 3.05
C ILE A 667 19.03 -31.56 3.17
N ASP A 668 19.82 -32.55 2.77
CA ASP A 668 19.47 -33.97 2.81
C ASP A 668 19.40 -34.48 4.26
N GLU A 669 20.30 -34.02 5.14
CA GLU A 669 20.25 -34.31 6.58
C GLU A 669 18.97 -33.75 7.23
N VAL A 670 18.63 -32.48 6.95
CA VAL A 670 17.39 -31.88 7.46
C VAL A 670 16.16 -32.59 6.87
N GLN A 671 16.22 -33.02 5.61
CA GLN A 671 15.16 -33.79 4.98
C GLN A 671 14.96 -35.14 5.67
N LYS A 672 16.05 -35.87 5.93
CA LYS A 672 15.99 -37.15 6.65
C LYS A 672 15.35 -37.01 8.02
N ARG A 673 15.74 -35.97 8.77
CA ARG A 673 15.13 -35.65 10.08
C ARG A 673 13.65 -35.27 9.96
N LEU A 674 13.28 -34.54 8.90
CA LEU A 674 11.89 -34.18 8.65
C LEU A 674 11.04 -35.42 8.35
N ASP A 675 11.56 -36.37 7.60
CA ASP A 675 10.88 -37.63 7.29
C ASP A 675 10.72 -38.52 8.55
N GLU A 676 11.76 -38.58 9.38
CA GLU A 676 11.69 -39.25 10.69
C GLU A 676 10.68 -38.56 11.64
N CYS A 677 10.66 -37.23 11.67
CA CYS A 677 9.70 -36.46 12.44
C CYS A 677 8.26 -36.71 11.99
N ARG A 678 8.02 -36.70 10.67
CA ARG A 678 6.68 -37.00 10.10
C ARG A 678 6.23 -38.41 10.45
N LYS A 679 7.12 -39.38 10.40
CA LYS A 679 6.82 -40.75 10.83
C LYS A 679 6.43 -40.80 12.32
N ARG A 680 7.19 -40.13 13.19
CA ARG A 680 6.85 -40.00 14.63
C ARG A 680 5.49 -39.33 14.83
N LEU A 681 5.18 -38.29 14.05
CA LEU A 681 3.89 -37.58 14.14
C LEU A 681 2.73 -38.48 13.70
N ASP A 682 2.91 -39.24 12.61
CA ASP A 682 1.90 -40.20 12.13
C ASP A 682 1.67 -41.33 13.13
N ASP A 683 2.75 -41.87 13.72
CA ASP A 683 2.65 -42.90 14.77
C ASP A 683 1.96 -42.35 16.04
N CYS A 684 2.26 -41.11 16.41
CA CYS A 684 1.61 -40.41 17.53
C CYS A 684 0.10 -40.23 17.28
N ARG A 685 -0.28 -39.74 16.10
CA ARG A 685 -1.68 -39.56 15.69
C ARG A 685 -2.44 -40.89 15.58
N LYS A 686 -1.77 -41.97 15.17
CA LYS A 686 -2.36 -43.32 15.16
C LYS A 686 -2.55 -43.90 16.57
N GLY A 687 -1.67 -43.55 17.52
CA GLY A 687 -1.84 -43.91 18.92
C GLY A 687 -3.10 -43.30 19.51
N ILE A 688 -3.30 -41.99 19.30
CA ILE A 688 -4.51 -41.28 19.74
C ILE A 688 -5.79 -41.95 19.21
N LYS A 689 -5.82 -42.31 17.92
CA LYS A 689 -6.98 -42.96 17.28
C LYS A 689 -7.27 -44.39 17.74
N LYS A 690 -6.35 -45.06 18.44
CA LYS A 690 -6.57 -46.41 18.97
C LYS A 690 -7.12 -46.40 20.40
N ASP A 691 -6.90 -45.30 21.12
CA ASP A 691 -7.36 -45.11 22.49
C ASP A 691 -8.72 -44.37 22.56
N GLU A 692 -9.12 -43.71 21.47
CA GLU A 692 -10.52 -43.31 21.16
C GLU A 692 -11.37 -44.52 20.75
#